data_AF-A0A7S1MFJ8-F1
#
_entry.id   AF-A0A7S1MFJ8-F1
#
_cell.length_a   1.000
_cell.length_b   1.000
_cell.length_c   1.000
_cell.angle_alpha   90.00
_cell.angle_beta   90.00
_cell.angle_gamma   90.00
#
_symmetry.space_group_name_H-M   'P 1'
#
loop_
_entity.id
_entity.type
_entity.pdbx_description
1 polymer ?
#
loop_
_entity_poly.entity_id
_entity_poly.type
_entity_poly.pdbx_seq_one_letter_code
_entity_poly.pdbx_strand_id
1 'polypeptide(L)'
;EAEVLKDKLERAEATLIAAQDLIGKLTGEKTRWGKQVESLKAEERSMPKRALIAAGFLTYLGCEPEDARARIVGEWAAAQKVEDFNYFTFMRTEATSLLYKSQGLPSDGLSMENAVSILDQTRVPLIIDPANQAVEWLKTHLKSKEVPIEVCTPADERFGNTLELAVRFGKALLITEMDRIEPVLYPIIRKELIADGPKKVVKIGDKEVDYADSFQLFLLTRSTDMRLPPDIAAHLSEISFTITRGGLEGQLLGVTIQSEQPELEQQKVELLKQEEGLKLQLAELEDSLLRDLATSKGSLLENKTLIESLNQLKTKAQTIEEALEKSKTLSVELDEKREVYRPLAAKGSAAFFLIKDLRNLNHMYQFSLAMFLSLFRRALADADDDSDTDAKIAKLSKTLVSLVVTAVSRALFKDDRVTFGVHMARALTPDSCTSEQWAYFVDKSIATDKSTDPVPTWVLSDSVAAFKQLRAALPTLMPKLQLNETDLWYDWLNSAAPEVKFPPFLQKLSAFERLIVVKAFRADRLIAAMNQWACDALGVATLSEATTIAGMLKMTNCREPIILLTTPGADPSVELQGVAYDTVGRNKFHQVAMGGGQQETAMQLLRDCSKKGEWLCLKNLHLVIPWVSTLEQELNLLDPHPEFRLWLTSEAHDAFPSILLSNALKVTFEAPPGVKQNLLRTYNFWSGEFLAQRTPTQAQLLFALAFLHATLQERRSYIPQGWTKFYEFSQADIRSAADVVIAQSKDDKVDWATIHGVLENAIYGGRMESDFDVRVLRQYFDRLMTQGVLGNAGAQIKQGTRIPATNTRKQFMDLIESDFAESDIPSLFALPPNADRTVQRTKVQSVTTNLVRLVEAKVASSMTREQWAEALNPLLNLWVQLCQPHAELLTMHLGKRDPRPVEGFVHAETEVSLGLVATVEETMSSLRKVIDGTMLLSESLRAEAAAMLAGEVPLAWDGKFSGPEAIIPWLKALVRKAVAIRKWHERAVEGTLLREQVDLSDLFRPRTFLDALRQETARHTREPLVSLRLVSNVGSAPAGAALAVTLRGMLIQGVTLSGEYLEELDASDAPVAASLPDVYVAWMPESAHADDAAHTVALPVYTNLSKDTFLIDLKFKCRSTPDASKHILAGAAVMLEA
;
A
#
# COMPACT_ATOMS: atom_id res chain seq x y z
N GLU A 1 -81.57 62.54 -22.35
CA GLU A 1 -81.64 61.31 -21.52
C GLU A 1 -81.23 60.04 -22.26
N ALA A 2 -81.77 59.78 -23.46
CA ALA A 2 -81.41 58.60 -24.26
C ALA A 2 -79.91 58.52 -24.64
N GLU A 3 -79.27 59.64 -25.02
CA GLU A 3 -77.81 59.68 -25.27
C GLU A 3 -76.99 59.44 -24.01
N VAL A 4 -77.38 60.01 -22.87
CA VAL A 4 -76.71 59.80 -21.57
C VAL A 4 -76.84 58.35 -21.11
N LEU A 5 -77.97 57.70 -21.40
CA LEU A 5 -78.17 56.27 -21.16
C LEU A 5 -77.34 55.40 -22.12
N LYS A 6 -77.22 55.78 -23.40
CA LYS A 6 -76.33 55.12 -24.36
C LYS A 6 -74.86 55.21 -23.93
N ASP A 7 -74.40 56.39 -23.54
CA ASP A 7 -73.03 56.60 -23.04
C ASP A 7 -72.74 55.78 -21.78
N LYS A 8 -73.73 55.67 -20.88
CA LYS A 8 -73.63 54.82 -19.68
C LYS A 8 -73.64 53.33 -20.04
N LEU A 9 -74.44 52.93 -21.03
CA LEU A 9 -74.51 51.55 -21.51
C LEU A 9 -73.19 51.15 -22.18
N GLU A 10 -72.64 51.98 -23.06
CA GLU A 10 -71.36 51.74 -23.73
C GLU A 10 -70.19 51.69 -22.73
N ARG A 11 -70.19 52.57 -21.71
CA ARG A 11 -69.19 52.49 -20.63
C ARG A 11 -69.36 51.21 -19.80
N ALA A 12 -70.59 50.82 -19.48
CA ALA A 12 -70.88 49.60 -18.74
C ALA A 12 -70.45 48.36 -19.54
N GLU A 13 -70.77 48.30 -20.84
CA GLU A 13 -70.35 47.24 -21.76
C GLU A 13 -68.82 47.18 -21.88
N ALA A 14 -68.14 48.32 -22.03
CA ALA A 14 -66.68 48.37 -22.07
C ALA A 14 -66.05 47.88 -20.76
N THR A 15 -66.61 48.24 -19.60
CA THR A 15 -66.15 47.72 -18.30
C THR A 15 -66.45 46.23 -18.13
N LEU A 16 -67.55 45.74 -18.68
CA LEU A 16 -67.95 44.33 -18.59
C LEU A 16 -67.05 43.45 -19.47
N ILE A 17 -66.70 43.91 -20.66
CA ILE A 17 -65.72 43.26 -21.54
C ILE A 17 -64.34 43.23 -20.88
N ALA A 18 -63.88 44.34 -20.31
CA ALA A 18 -62.61 44.39 -19.58
C ALA A 18 -62.61 43.45 -18.35
N ALA A 19 -63.74 43.36 -17.63
CA ALA A 19 -63.91 42.44 -16.51
C ALA A 19 -63.90 40.97 -16.94
N GLN A 20 -64.60 40.62 -18.01
CA GLN A 20 -64.61 39.26 -18.56
C GLN A 20 -63.22 38.83 -19.03
N ASP A 21 -62.49 39.72 -19.71
CA ASP A 21 -61.14 39.44 -20.20
C ASP A 21 -60.14 39.29 -19.04
N LEU A 22 -60.23 40.16 -18.02
CA LEU A 22 -59.42 40.06 -16.80
C LEU A 22 -59.73 38.77 -16.02
N ILE A 23 -61.01 38.43 -15.84
CA ILE A 23 -61.43 37.20 -15.13
C ILE A 23 -60.98 35.96 -15.91
N GLY A 24 -61.17 35.92 -17.22
CA GLY A 24 -60.71 34.81 -18.07
C GLY A 24 -59.20 34.60 -18.00
N LYS A 25 -58.43 35.69 -17.87
CA LYS A 25 -56.97 35.64 -17.75
C LYS A 25 -56.51 35.24 -16.35
N LEU A 26 -57.17 35.73 -15.30
CA LEU A 26 -56.91 35.39 -13.90
C LEU A 26 -57.45 34.01 -13.51
N THR A 27 -58.37 33.40 -14.26
CA THR A 27 -58.82 32.02 -13.96
C THR A 27 -57.69 31.00 -14.06
N GLY A 28 -56.78 31.16 -15.04
CA GLY A 28 -55.58 30.32 -15.15
C GLY A 28 -54.69 30.47 -13.92
N GLU A 29 -54.39 31.72 -13.53
CA GLU A 29 -53.56 31.98 -12.35
C GLU A 29 -54.23 31.59 -11.04
N LYS A 30 -55.56 31.73 -10.94
CA LYS A 30 -56.31 31.23 -9.79
C LYS A 30 -56.18 29.72 -9.65
N THR A 31 -56.23 28.96 -10.75
CA THR A 31 -56.03 27.51 -10.68
C THR A 31 -54.59 27.15 -10.35
N ARG A 32 -53.62 27.90 -10.88
CA ARG A 32 -52.19 27.71 -10.60
C ARG A 32 -51.84 28.03 -9.15
N TRP A 33 -52.20 29.20 -8.66
CA TRP A 33 -52.03 29.60 -7.26
C TRP A 33 -52.84 28.71 -6.33
N GLY A 34 -54.02 28.26 -6.74
CA GLY A 34 -54.80 27.25 -6.00
C GLY A 34 -54.00 25.97 -5.78
N LYS A 35 -53.39 25.42 -6.84
CA LYS A 35 -52.49 24.26 -6.76
C LYS A 35 -51.23 24.54 -5.93
N GLN A 36 -50.60 25.71 -6.11
CA GLN A 36 -49.43 26.10 -5.30
C GLN A 36 -49.77 26.21 -3.81
N VAL A 37 -50.91 26.80 -3.45
CA VAL A 37 -51.36 26.90 -2.06
C VAL A 37 -51.66 25.51 -1.47
N GLU A 38 -52.24 24.60 -2.24
CA GLU A 38 -52.43 23.21 -1.81
C GLU A 38 -51.10 22.49 -1.60
N SER A 39 -50.14 22.67 -2.52
CA SER A 39 -48.78 22.14 -2.42
C SER A 39 -48.04 22.70 -1.20
N LEU A 40 -48.06 24.02 -0.99
CA LEU A 40 -47.44 24.68 0.16
C LEU A 40 -48.06 24.21 1.49
N LYS A 41 -49.39 24.01 1.55
CA LYS A 41 -50.04 23.45 2.75
C LYS A 41 -49.65 22.00 3.01
N ALA A 42 -49.42 21.21 1.97
CA ALA A 42 -48.91 19.86 2.11
C ALA A 42 -47.45 19.87 2.59
N GLU A 43 -46.62 20.77 2.04
CA GLU A 43 -45.23 20.96 2.44
C GLU A 43 -45.11 21.43 3.88
N GLU A 44 -45.90 22.42 4.30
CA GLU A 44 -45.94 22.95 5.69
C GLU A 44 -46.17 21.83 6.71
N ARG A 45 -47.07 20.88 6.41
CA ARG A 45 -47.32 19.71 7.28
C ARG A 45 -46.12 18.76 7.36
N SER A 46 -45.34 18.65 6.30
CA SER A 46 -44.14 17.80 6.22
C SER A 46 -42.86 18.51 6.68
N MET A 47 -42.90 19.84 6.80
CA MET A 47 -41.75 20.70 7.08
C MET A 47 -41.00 20.31 8.37
N PRO A 48 -41.63 20.02 9.52
CA PRO A 48 -40.89 19.69 10.73
C PRO A 48 -40.03 18.43 10.58
N LYS A 49 -40.52 17.45 9.81
CA LYS A 49 -39.80 16.19 9.55
C LYS A 49 -38.63 16.42 8.59
N ARG A 50 -38.86 17.16 7.51
CA ARG A 50 -37.82 17.52 6.53
C ARG A 50 -36.73 18.39 7.16
N ALA A 51 -37.11 19.35 7.99
CA ALA A 51 -36.19 20.20 8.75
C ALA A 51 -35.36 19.39 9.76
N LEU A 52 -35.94 18.38 10.41
CA LEU A 52 -35.19 17.49 11.31
C LEU A 52 -34.09 16.72 10.56
N ILE A 53 -34.41 16.15 9.39
CA ILE A 53 -33.43 15.45 8.56
C ILE A 53 -32.35 16.42 8.07
N ALA A 54 -32.72 17.62 7.60
CA ALA A 54 -31.79 18.65 7.16
C ALA A 54 -30.85 19.13 8.29
N ALA A 55 -31.38 19.34 9.50
CA ALA A 55 -30.57 19.72 10.66
C ALA A 55 -29.64 18.59 11.11
N GLY A 56 -30.10 17.34 11.07
CA GLY A 56 -29.27 16.15 11.32
C GLY A 56 -28.13 16.04 10.30
N PHE A 57 -28.42 16.30 9.02
CA PHE A 57 -27.42 16.30 7.96
C PHE A 57 -26.33 17.35 8.21
N LEU A 58 -26.70 18.61 8.45
CA LEU A 58 -25.77 19.70 8.70
C LEU A 58 -24.87 19.45 9.93
N THR A 59 -25.38 18.74 10.93
CA THR A 59 -24.69 18.53 12.21
C THR A 59 -23.73 17.35 12.19
N TYR A 60 -24.08 16.25 11.51
CA TYR A 60 -23.35 14.97 11.60
C TYR A 60 -22.71 14.50 10.30
N LEU A 61 -23.27 14.84 9.14
CA LEU A 61 -22.89 14.22 7.86
C LEU A 61 -21.82 15.00 7.07
N GLY A 62 -21.33 16.14 7.58
CA GLY A 62 -20.37 16.99 6.88
C GLY A 62 -19.07 16.30 6.47
N CYS A 63 -18.55 15.38 7.27
CA CYS A 63 -17.28 14.67 6.99
C CYS A 63 -17.46 13.31 6.29
N GLU A 64 -18.67 12.76 6.31
CA GLU A 64 -18.95 11.41 5.79
C GLU A 64 -18.94 11.37 4.25
N PRO A 65 -18.54 10.25 3.64
CA PRO A 65 -18.58 10.07 2.19
C PRO A 65 -20.02 9.96 1.66
N GLU A 66 -20.20 10.24 0.37
CA GLU A 66 -21.50 10.25 -0.33
C GLU A 66 -22.33 8.97 -0.09
N ASP A 67 -21.71 7.78 -0.15
CA ASP A 67 -22.39 6.51 0.07
C ASP A 67 -22.96 6.38 1.49
N ALA A 68 -22.21 6.85 2.49
CA ALA A 68 -22.64 6.83 3.88
C ALA A 68 -23.75 7.86 4.12
N ARG A 69 -23.65 9.04 3.50
CA ARG A 69 -24.70 10.08 3.53
C ARG A 69 -26.00 9.55 2.94
N ALA A 70 -25.96 8.98 1.74
CA ALA A 70 -27.12 8.45 1.05
C ALA A 70 -27.80 7.34 1.87
N ARG A 71 -27.01 6.41 2.44
CA ARG A 71 -27.52 5.35 3.32
C ARG A 71 -28.22 5.92 4.56
N ILE A 72 -27.55 6.81 5.29
CA ILE A 72 -28.07 7.37 6.56
C ILE A 72 -29.30 8.25 6.30
N VAL A 73 -29.27 9.09 5.26
CA VAL A 73 -30.44 9.90 4.87
C VAL A 73 -31.60 9.01 4.44
N GLY A 74 -31.33 7.92 3.71
CA GLY A 74 -32.34 6.93 3.35
C GLY A 74 -32.98 6.26 4.57
N GLU A 75 -32.17 5.86 5.55
CA GLU A 75 -32.65 5.31 6.83
C GLU A 75 -33.49 6.33 7.62
N TRP A 76 -33.05 7.58 7.71
CA TRP A 76 -33.78 8.66 8.38
C TRP A 76 -35.09 9.00 7.67
N ALA A 77 -35.09 9.05 6.34
CA ALA A 77 -36.26 9.30 5.52
C ALA A 77 -37.30 8.18 5.68
N ALA A 78 -36.86 6.92 5.66
CA ALA A 78 -37.70 5.75 5.91
C ALA A 78 -38.31 5.78 7.32
N ALA A 79 -37.51 6.11 8.34
CA ALA A 79 -37.98 6.21 9.72
C ALA A 79 -39.04 7.31 9.91
N GLN A 80 -38.88 8.45 9.24
CA GLN A 80 -39.82 9.59 9.31
C GLN A 80 -40.99 9.49 8.33
N LYS A 81 -41.00 8.47 7.46
CA LYS A 81 -41.96 8.28 6.36
C LYS A 81 -42.01 9.49 5.43
N VAL A 82 -40.84 9.98 5.05
CA VAL A 82 -40.69 11.05 4.05
C VAL A 82 -40.21 10.39 2.76
N GLU A 83 -41.02 10.45 1.72
CA GLU A 83 -40.65 10.00 0.38
C GLU A 83 -39.83 11.10 -0.32
N ASP A 84 -38.78 10.68 -1.05
CA ASP A 84 -37.92 11.51 -1.90
C ASP A 84 -37.39 12.81 -1.25
N PHE A 85 -36.62 12.67 -0.16
CA PHE A 85 -35.92 13.81 0.45
C PHE A 85 -34.56 14.04 -0.20
N ASN A 86 -34.38 15.21 -0.82
CA ASN A 86 -33.09 15.72 -1.28
C ASN A 86 -32.71 16.95 -0.45
N TYR A 87 -31.52 16.91 0.17
CA TYR A 87 -31.05 17.95 1.08
C TYR A 87 -30.83 19.29 0.38
N PHE A 88 -30.20 19.27 -0.80
CA PHE A 88 -29.88 20.50 -1.53
C PHE A 88 -31.14 21.23 -1.98
N THR A 89 -32.07 20.53 -2.63
CA THR A 89 -33.30 21.14 -3.17
C THR A 89 -34.24 21.65 -2.08
N PHE A 90 -34.16 21.06 -0.87
CA PHE A 90 -34.90 21.56 0.28
C PHE A 90 -34.30 22.86 0.84
N MET A 91 -32.97 22.98 0.91
CA MET A 91 -32.29 24.14 1.49
C MET A 91 -32.14 25.31 0.51
N ARG A 92 -32.11 25.01 -0.80
CA ARG A 92 -31.74 25.94 -1.86
C ARG A 92 -32.50 25.64 -3.15
N THR A 93 -32.75 26.67 -3.96
CA THR A 93 -33.47 26.54 -5.23
C THR A 93 -32.54 26.09 -6.36
N GLU A 94 -33.10 25.53 -7.44
CA GLU A 94 -32.31 25.14 -8.63
C GLU A 94 -31.49 26.31 -9.21
N ALA A 95 -32.01 27.54 -9.16
CA ALA A 95 -31.29 28.72 -9.62
C ALA A 95 -29.97 28.93 -8.87
N THR A 96 -29.94 28.67 -7.55
CA THR A 96 -28.71 28.78 -6.77
C THR A 96 -27.70 27.66 -7.07
N SER A 97 -28.17 26.48 -7.50
CA SER A 97 -27.28 25.41 -8.00
C SER A 97 -26.52 25.85 -9.25
N LEU A 98 -27.24 26.47 -10.19
CA LEU A 98 -26.66 27.03 -11.42
C LEU A 98 -25.67 28.17 -11.11
N LEU A 99 -26.01 29.03 -10.14
CA LEU A 99 -25.10 30.08 -9.68
C LEU A 99 -23.81 29.51 -9.08
N TYR A 100 -23.87 28.49 -8.23
CA TYR A 100 -22.65 27.88 -7.67
C TYR A 100 -21.80 27.22 -8.75
N LYS A 101 -22.45 26.61 -9.74
CA LYS A 101 -21.79 26.04 -10.91
C LYS A 101 -21.10 27.12 -11.76
N SER A 102 -21.75 28.27 -11.99
CA SER A 102 -21.14 29.38 -12.73
C SER A 102 -19.98 30.03 -11.97
N GLN A 103 -19.98 29.94 -10.64
CA GLN A 103 -18.90 30.36 -9.76
C GLN A 103 -17.74 29.34 -9.66
N GLY A 104 -17.79 28.23 -10.39
CA GLY A 104 -16.71 27.25 -10.49
C GLY A 104 -16.80 26.07 -9.53
N LEU A 105 -17.92 25.89 -8.81
CA LEU A 105 -18.15 24.68 -8.03
C LEU A 105 -18.51 23.49 -8.95
N PRO A 106 -17.99 22.28 -8.72
CA PRO A 106 -18.38 21.11 -9.50
C PRO A 106 -19.87 20.76 -9.28
N SER A 107 -20.48 20.12 -10.28
CA SER A 107 -21.91 19.80 -10.28
C SER A 107 -22.26 18.45 -9.63
N ASP A 108 -21.34 17.86 -8.86
CA ASP A 108 -21.59 16.64 -8.12
C ASP A 108 -22.47 16.90 -6.89
N GLY A 109 -23.18 15.86 -6.44
CA GLY A 109 -24.06 15.94 -5.28
C GLY A 109 -23.31 16.36 -4.03
N LEU A 110 -22.13 15.77 -3.78
CA LEU A 110 -21.32 16.05 -2.60
C LEU A 110 -20.88 17.52 -2.53
N SER A 111 -20.32 18.09 -3.60
CA SER A 111 -19.89 19.51 -3.58
C SER A 111 -21.06 20.46 -3.35
N MET A 112 -22.22 20.19 -3.96
CA MET A 112 -23.42 21.00 -3.78
C MET A 112 -23.95 20.94 -2.34
N GLU A 113 -24.01 19.75 -1.75
CA GLU A 113 -24.37 19.56 -0.33
C GLU A 113 -23.37 20.23 0.62
N ASN A 114 -22.07 20.14 0.31
CA ASN A 114 -21.00 20.75 1.09
C ASN A 114 -21.06 22.29 1.01
N ALA A 115 -21.39 22.85 -0.14
CA ALA A 115 -21.55 24.30 -0.31
C ALA A 115 -22.67 24.86 0.58
N VAL A 116 -23.80 24.15 0.67
CA VAL A 116 -24.88 24.50 1.61
C VAL A 116 -24.40 24.38 3.05
N SER A 117 -23.68 23.30 3.37
CA SER A 117 -23.16 23.05 4.72
C SER A 117 -22.20 24.15 5.16
N ILE A 118 -21.28 24.61 4.30
CA ILE A 118 -20.34 25.70 4.61
C ILE A 118 -21.06 27.00 4.95
N LEU A 119 -22.10 27.35 4.17
CA LEU A 119 -22.77 28.65 4.28
C LEU A 119 -23.75 28.72 5.45
N ASP A 120 -24.43 27.61 5.77
CA ASP A 120 -25.51 27.57 6.77
C ASP A 120 -25.04 27.02 8.13
N GLN A 121 -23.76 26.67 8.29
CA GLN A 121 -23.18 26.18 9.55
C GLN A 121 -23.19 27.24 10.66
N THR A 122 -23.57 26.86 11.88
CA THR A 122 -23.41 27.71 13.09
C THR A 122 -22.03 27.62 13.74
N ARG A 123 -21.39 26.46 13.57
CA ARG A 123 -20.00 26.16 13.99
C ARG A 123 -19.02 26.60 12.93
N VAL A 124 -17.76 26.78 13.31
CA VAL A 124 -16.69 27.13 12.36
C VAL A 124 -16.46 25.93 11.43
N PRO A 125 -16.63 26.09 10.11
CA PRO A 125 -16.37 25.01 9.16
C PRO A 125 -14.86 24.82 8.96
N LEU A 126 -14.41 23.57 9.11
CA LEU A 126 -13.10 23.09 8.71
C LEU A 126 -13.25 22.36 7.38
N ILE A 127 -12.78 22.99 6.31
CA ILE A 127 -12.90 22.51 4.94
C ILE A 127 -11.64 21.70 4.60
N ILE A 128 -11.82 20.41 4.36
CA ILE A 128 -10.78 19.53 3.85
C ILE A 128 -10.93 19.49 2.33
N ASP A 129 -10.05 20.19 1.61
CA ASP A 129 -10.10 20.33 0.15
C ASP A 129 -8.71 20.11 -0.48
N PRO A 130 -8.39 18.88 -0.87
CA PRO A 130 -7.12 18.57 -1.54
C PRO A 130 -6.99 19.22 -2.93
N ALA A 131 -8.10 19.54 -3.61
CA ALA A 131 -8.12 20.07 -4.97
C ALA A 131 -8.16 21.60 -5.04
N ASN A 132 -8.34 22.27 -3.88
CA ASN A 132 -8.41 23.73 -3.72
C ASN A 132 -9.58 24.39 -4.50
N GLN A 133 -10.59 23.61 -4.90
CA GLN A 133 -11.74 24.09 -5.67
C GLN A 133 -12.75 24.84 -4.79
N ALA A 134 -13.02 24.33 -3.59
CA ALA A 134 -13.94 24.95 -2.65
C ALA A 134 -13.42 26.32 -2.20
N VAL A 135 -12.10 26.47 -2.09
CA VAL A 135 -11.43 27.71 -1.70
C VAL A 135 -11.66 28.82 -2.73
N GLU A 136 -11.44 28.52 -4.01
CA GLU A 136 -11.64 29.48 -5.10
C GLU A 136 -13.11 29.82 -5.29
N TRP A 137 -14.00 28.83 -5.17
CA TRP A 137 -15.44 29.07 -5.16
C TRP A 137 -15.86 30.00 -4.01
N LEU A 138 -15.43 29.73 -2.78
CA LEU A 138 -15.81 30.51 -1.59
C LEU A 138 -15.32 31.96 -1.71
N LYS A 139 -14.10 32.19 -2.20
CA LYS A 139 -13.58 33.54 -2.50
C LYS A 139 -14.45 34.26 -3.52
N THR A 140 -14.85 33.57 -4.59
CA THR A 140 -15.68 34.15 -5.66
C THR A 140 -17.09 34.45 -5.16
N HIS A 141 -17.68 33.55 -4.39
CA HIS A 141 -19.00 33.69 -3.80
C HIS A 141 -19.06 34.88 -2.82
N LEU A 142 -18.10 34.98 -1.89
CA LEU A 142 -18.07 36.08 -0.91
C LEU A 142 -17.82 37.43 -1.58
N LYS A 143 -17.01 37.48 -2.64
CA LYS A 143 -16.81 38.71 -3.44
C LYS A 143 -18.11 39.16 -4.14
N SER A 144 -18.88 38.22 -4.68
CA SER A 144 -20.17 38.53 -5.32
C SER A 144 -21.20 39.16 -4.37
N LYS A 145 -21.06 38.90 -3.06
CA LYS A 145 -21.91 39.46 -2.00
C LYS A 145 -21.34 40.71 -1.32
N GLU A 146 -20.25 41.27 -1.86
CA GLU A 146 -19.56 42.46 -1.30
C GLU A 146 -19.10 42.30 0.16
N VAL A 147 -18.85 41.07 0.61
CA VAL A 147 -18.31 40.81 1.95
C VAL A 147 -16.81 41.13 1.94
N PRO A 148 -16.27 41.90 2.91
CA PRO A 148 -14.82 42.13 2.98
C PRO A 148 -14.10 40.86 3.41
N ILE A 149 -13.20 40.37 2.55
CA ILE A 149 -12.48 39.10 2.72
C ILE A 149 -11.00 39.35 3.00
N GLU A 150 -10.43 38.62 3.95
CA GLU A 150 -8.98 38.48 4.13
C GLU A 150 -8.60 37.00 4.04
N VAL A 151 -7.48 36.72 3.35
CA VAL A 151 -6.93 35.37 3.19
C VAL A 151 -5.54 35.37 3.79
N CYS A 152 -5.26 34.44 4.70
CA CYS A 152 -3.95 34.32 5.34
C CYS A 152 -3.54 32.85 5.52
N THR A 153 -2.24 32.64 5.70
CA THR A 153 -1.67 31.35 6.10
C THR A 153 -1.15 31.45 7.54
N PRO A 154 -1.16 30.35 8.33
CA PRO A 154 -0.63 30.35 9.70
C PRO A 154 0.87 30.70 9.78
N ALA A 155 1.62 30.43 8.72
CA ALA A 155 3.06 30.69 8.64
C ALA A 155 3.41 32.16 8.35
N ASP A 156 2.43 33.01 8.00
CA ASP A 156 2.67 34.42 7.74
C ASP A 156 3.01 35.16 9.05
N GLU A 157 4.12 35.91 9.07
CA GLU A 157 4.50 36.77 10.21
C GLU A 157 3.39 37.78 10.56
N ARG A 158 2.54 38.15 9.59
CA ARG A 158 1.43 39.09 9.78
C ARG A 158 0.17 38.43 10.32
N PHE A 159 0.14 37.11 10.50
CA PHE A 159 -1.05 36.35 10.88
C PHE A 159 -1.77 36.93 12.11
N GLY A 160 -1.04 37.22 13.19
CA GLY A 160 -1.61 37.78 14.41
C GLY A 160 -2.29 39.14 14.19
N ASN A 161 -1.65 40.04 13.44
CA ASN A 161 -2.20 41.36 13.15
C ASN A 161 -3.43 41.28 12.24
N THR A 162 -3.38 40.42 11.22
CA THR A 162 -4.51 40.20 10.30
C THR A 162 -5.70 39.61 11.05
N LEU A 163 -5.48 38.64 11.93
CA LEU A 163 -6.52 38.06 12.79
C LEU A 163 -7.17 39.11 13.69
N GLU A 164 -6.37 39.96 14.35
CA GLU A 164 -6.87 41.06 15.18
C GLU A 164 -7.75 42.04 14.39
N LEU A 165 -7.30 42.44 13.20
CA LEU A 165 -8.03 43.38 12.33
C LEU A 165 -9.32 42.76 11.78
N ALA A 166 -9.27 41.48 11.37
CA ALA A 166 -10.43 40.78 10.84
C ALA A 166 -11.55 40.66 11.89
N VAL A 167 -11.19 40.31 13.14
CA VAL A 167 -12.14 40.21 14.26
C VAL A 167 -12.73 41.58 14.60
N ARG A 168 -11.90 42.63 14.66
CA ARG A 168 -12.33 43.99 15.00
C ARG A 168 -13.24 44.63 13.95
N PHE A 169 -12.93 44.43 12.66
CA PHE A 169 -13.70 45.01 11.56
C PHE A 169 -14.80 44.09 11.03
N GLY A 170 -14.92 42.87 11.57
CA GLY A 170 -15.95 41.92 11.17
C GLY A 170 -15.82 41.45 9.73
N LYS A 171 -14.59 41.16 9.29
CA LYS A 171 -14.27 40.63 7.96
C LYS A 171 -14.45 39.11 7.93
N ALA A 172 -14.65 38.55 6.73
CA ALA A 172 -14.56 37.11 6.53
C ALA A 172 -13.09 36.70 6.40
N LEU A 173 -12.59 35.89 7.34
CA LEU A 173 -11.21 35.42 7.37
C LEU A 173 -11.13 33.97 6.87
N LEU A 174 -10.37 33.75 5.81
CA LEU A 174 -10.03 32.41 5.30
C LEU A 174 -8.60 32.08 5.68
N ILE A 175 -8.42 31.04 6.50
CA ILE A 175 -7.09 30.54 6.86
C ILE A 175 -6.80 29.30 6.02
N THR A 176 -5.84 29.43 5.08
CA THR A 176 -5.45 28.34 4.17
C THR A 176 -4.22 27.59 4.68
N GLU A 177 -4.06 26.34 4.23
CA GLU A 177 -2.91 25.47 4.53
C GLU A 177 -2.73 25.22 6.05
N MET A 178 -3.83 24.89 6.74
CA MET A 178 -3.79 24.50 8.14
C MET A 178 -3.38 23.04 8.33
N ASP A 179 -2.18 22.81 8.88
CA ASP A 179 -1.74 21.48 9.32
C ASP A 179 -2.21 21.16 10.75
N ARG A 180 -2.30 22.20 11.59
CA ARG A 180 -2.72 22.13 12.99
C ARG A 180 -3.52 23.37 13.36
N ILE A 181 -4.38 23.25 14.37
CA ILE A 181 -5.10 24.40 14.90
C ILE A 181 -4.16 25.16 15.84
N GLU A 182 -3.82 26.39 15.44
CA GLU A 182 -2.99 27.26 16.26
C GLU A 182 -3.71 27.64 17.58
N PRO A 183 -3.02 27.57 18.74
CA PRO A 183 -3.62 27.85 20.05
C PRO A 183 -4.34 29.19 20.16
N VAL A 184 -3.87 30.19 19.41
CA VAL A 184 -4.45 31.55 19.35
C VAL A 184 -5.90 31.55 18.86
N LEU A 185 -6.31 30.53 18.10
CA LEU A 185 -7.68 30.42 17.57
C LEU A 185 -8.66 29.77 18.56
N TYR A 186 -8.20 29.15 19.65
CA TYR A 186 -9.07 28.40 20.56
C TYR A 186 -10.19 29.28 21.18
N PRO A 187 -9.91 30.49 21.70
CA PRO A 187 -10.94 31.35 22.28
C PRO A 187 -11.99 31.79 21.25
N ILE A 188 -11.57 31.98 19.99
CA ILE A 188 -12.45 32.38 18.88
C ILE A 188 -13.34 31.21 18.47
N ILE A 189 -12.77 30.01 18.31
CA ILE A 189 -13.51 28.80 17.90
C ILE A 189 -14.54 28.41 18.98
N ARG A 190 -14.16 28.48 20.26
CA ARG A 190 -15.07 28.21 21.38
C ARG A 190 -16.09 29.32 21.63
N LYS A 191 -15.92 30.48 21.00
CA LYS A 191 -16.70 31.70 21.24
C LYS A 191 -16.69 32.09 22.72
N GLU A 192 -15.50 32.10 23.33
CA GLU A 192 -15.27 32.59 24.71
C GLU A 192 -15.36 34.13 24.75
N LEU A 193 -16.57 34.65 24.52
CA LEU A 193 -16.87 36.08 24.47
C LEU A 193 -17.14 36.61 25.87
N ILE A 194 -16.37 37.61 26.27
CA ILE A 194 -16.57 38.35 27.52
C ILE A 194 -17.46 39.55 27.18
N ALA A 195 -18.56 39.73 27.90
CA ALA A 195 -19.43 40.87 27.73
C ALA A 195 -18.84 42.10 28.46
N ASP A 196 -18.41 43.10 27.70
CA ASP A 196 -17.98 44.41 28.22
C ASP A 196 -19.02 45.48 27.83
N GLY A 197 -20.03 45.64 28.69
CA GLY A 197 -21.19 46.49 28.41
C GLY A 197 -21.99 46.00 27.18
N PRO A 198 -22.24 46.85 26.15
CA PRO A 198 -22.91 46.43 24.92
C PRO A 198 -21.96 45.72 23.92
N LYS A 199 -20.65 45.74 24.16
CA LYS A 199 -19.65 45.14 23.29
C LYS A 199 -19.29 43.74 23.78
N LYS A 200 -18.97 42.86 22.85
CA LYS A 200 -18.38 41.55 23.15
C LYS A 200 -16.89 41.65 22.86
N VAL A 201 -16.04 41.23 23.80
CA VAL A 201 -14.60 41.19 23.62
C VAL A 201 -14.11 39.75 23.68
N VAL A 202 -13.08 39.43 22.90
CA VAL A 202 -12.43 38.11 22.87
C VAL A 202 -10.94 38.28 23.16
N LYS A 203 -10.36 37.34 23.89
CA LYS A 203 -8.93 37.35 24.20
C LYS A 203 -8.15 36.62 23.11
N ILE A 204 -7.23 37.31 22.44
CA ILE A 204 -6.35 36.76 21.39
C ILE A 204 -4.91 36.92 21.90
N GLY A 205 -4.30 35.83 22.34
CA GLY A 205 -3.01 35.87 23.05
C GLY A 205 -3.12 36.69 24.34
N ASP A 206 -2.36 37.78 24.42
CA ASP A 206 -2.37 38.69 25.57
C ASP A 206 -3.30 39.90 25.40
N LYS A 207 -3.92 40.09 24.23
CA LYS A 207 -4.75 41.26 23.92
C LYS A 207 -6.24 40.95 23.98
N GLU A 208 -7.02 41.94 24.39
CA GLU A 208 -8.48 41.94 24.30
C GLU A 208 -8.92 42.71 23.06
N VAL A 209 -9.74 42.07 22.22
CA VAL A 209 -10.18 42.62 20.94
C VAL A 209 -11.71 42.63 20.86
N ASP A 210 -12.28 43.76 20.45
CA ASP A 210 -13.71 43.90 20.16
C ASP A 210 -14.14 42.89 19.08
N TYR A 211 -15.10 42.03 19.40
CA TYR A 211 -15.66 41.03 18.49
C TYR A 211 -16.85 41.63 17.73
N ALA A 212 -16.71 41.78 16.42
CA ALA A 212 -17.80 42.20 15.55
C ALA A 212 -18.73 41.03 15.21
N ASP A 213 -20.05 41.24 15.31
CA ASP A 213 -21.04 40.18 15.03
C ASP A 213 -21.07 39.74 13.55
N SER A 214 -20.52 40.55 12.62
CA SER A 214 -20.39 40.19 11.19
C SER A 214 -19.16 39.32 10.88
N PHE A 215 -18.28 39.07 11.86
CA PHE A 215 -17.08 38.27 11.66
C PHE A 215 -17.41 36.81 11.29
N GLN A 216 -16.74 36.29 10.27
CA GLN A 216 -16.85 34.91 9.83
C GLN A 216 -15.46 34.29 9.69
N LEU A 217 -15.30 33.05 10.16
CA LEU A 217 -14.04 32.31 10.11
C LEU A 217 -14.23 31.03 9.31
N PHE A 218 -13.38 30.82 8.31
CA PHE A 218 -13.30 29.59 7.53
C PHE A 218 -11.89 29.01 7.65
N LEU A 219 -11.81 27.73 8.02
CA LEU A 219 -10.54 27.02 8.18
C LEU A 219 -10.40 26.05 7.02
N LEU A 220 -9.26 26.06 6.32
CA LEU A 220 -9.05 25.24 5.13
C LEU A 220 -7.75 24.44 5.23
N THR A 221 -7.84 23.15 4.92
CA THR A 221 -6.69 22.25 4.87
C THR A 221 -6.71 21.40 3.61
N ARG A 222 -5.53 21.09 3.07
CA ARG A 222 -5.36 20.11 1.97
C ARG A 222 -5.10 18.70 2.49
N SER A 223 -4.69 18.58 3.75
CA SER A 223 -4.35 17.29 4.35
C SER A 223 -5.59 16.58 4.84
N THR A 224 -5.78 15.33 4.40
CA THR A 224 -6.84 14.45 4.93
C THR A 224 -6.49 13.84 6.29
N ASP A 225 -5.24 13.97 6.73
CA ASP A 225 -4.70 13.24 7.88
C ASP A 225 -4.59 14.13 9.14
N MET A 226 -5.25 15.30 9.13
CA MET A 226 -5.24 16.24 10.24
C MET A 226 -5.88 15.61 11.48
N ARG A 227 -5.08 15.35 12.52
CA ARG A 227 -5.59 14.84 13.81
C ARG A 227 -6.10 15.98 14.67
N LEU A 228 -7.41 16.02 14.88
CA LEU A 228 -8.06 17.03 15.70
C LEU A 228 -8.17 16.54 17.16
N PRO A 229 -7.77 17.37 18.15
CA PRO A 229 -8.06 17.08 19.54
C PRO A 229 -9.59 17.05 19.77
N PRO A 230 -10.11 16.09 20.56
CA PRO A 230 -11.56 15.92 20.76
C PRO A 230 -12.21 17.16 21.41
N ASP A 231 -11.44 17.92 22.18
CA ASP A 231 -11.85 19.18 22.80
C ASP A 231 -12.30 20.23 21.75
N ILE A 232 -11.56 20.38 20.65
CA ILE A 232 -11.91 21.35 19.60
C ILE A 232 -12.84 20.76 18.56
N ALA A 233 -12.73 19.45 18.27
CA ALA A 233 -13.54 18.79 17.25
C ALA A 233 -15.05 19.00 17.49
N ALA A 234 -15.49 19.05 18.76
CA ALA A 234 -16.89 19.33 19.10
C ALA A 234 -17.39 20.72 18.71
N HIS A 235 -16.49 21.71 18.63
CA HIS A 235 -16.79 23.10 18.28
C HIS A 235 -16.64 23.40 16.78
N LEU A 236 -15.99 22.51 16.05
CA LEU A 236 -15.83 22.60 14.61
C LEU A 236 -16.91 21.80 13.88
N SER A 237 -17.06 22.10 12.60
CA SER A 237 -17.73 21.21 11.66
C SER A 237 -16.76 20.81 10.57
N GLU A 238 -16.40 19.54 10.54
CA GLU A 238 -15.54 18.98 9.51
C GLU A 238 -16.36 18.77 8.23
N ILE A 239 -15.92 19.38 7.13
CA ILE A 239 -16.56 19.27 5.82
C ILE A 239 -15.51 18.77 4.83
N SER A 240 -15.72 17.57 4.30
CA SER A 240 -14.76 16.92 3.42
C SER A 240 -15.16 17.04 1.96
N PHE A 241 -14.34 17.71 1.15
CA PHE A 241 -14.39 17.67 -0.31
C PHE A 241 -13.58 16.49 -0.82
N THR A 242 -14.04 15.28 -0.51
CA THR A 242 -13.49 14.07 -1.12
C THR A 242 -13.99 13.91 -2.54
N ILE A 243 -13.09 13.59 -3.46
CA ILE A 243 -13.44 13.16 -4.81
C ILE A 243 -14.25 11.85 -4.72
N THR A 244 -15.47 11.84 -5.25
CA THR A 244 -16.35 10.66 -5.30
C THR A 244 -16.25 9.95 -6.64
N ARG A 245 -16.65 8.67 -6.70
CA ARG A 245 -16.62 7.87 -7.93
C ARG A 245 -17.49 8.48 -9.03
N GLY A 246 -18.71 8.88 -8.68
CA GLY A 246 -19.64 9.53 -9.59
C GLY A 246 -19.19 10.94 -9.99
N GLY A 247 -18.68 11.74 -9.05
CA GLY A 247 -18.17 13.08 -9.34
C GLY A 247 -16.99 13.07 -10.31
N LEU A 248 -16.03 12.16 -10.10
CA LEU A 248 -14.89 12.01 -11.01
C LEU A 248 -15.29 11.45 -12.37
N GLU A 249 -16.23 10.49 -12.41
CA GLU A 249 -16.78 9.99 -13.68
C GLU A 249 -17.39 11.13 -14.49
N GLY A 250 -18.21 11.98 -13.86
CA GLY A 250 -18.79 13.16 -14.51
C GLY A 250 -17.71 14.15 -15.01
N GLN A 251 -16.65 14.36 -14.23
CA GLN A 251 -15.53 15.23 -14.62
C GLN A 251 -14.76 14.66 -15.83
N LEU A 252 -14.43 13.37 -15.81
CA LEU A 252 -13.73 12.69 -16.91
C LEU A 252 -14.57 12.66 -18.18
N LEU A 253 -15.89 12.46 -18.03
CA LEU A 253 -16.83 12.57 -19.13
C LEU A 253 -16.79 13.98 -19.75
N GLY A 254 -16.82 15.02 -18.93
CA GLY A 254 -16.68 16.41 -19.39
C GLY A 254 -15.38 16.64 -20.16
N VAL A 255 -14.24 16.16 -19.65
CA VAL A 255 -12.94 16.28 -20.34
C VAL A 255 -12.94 15.54 -21.68
N THR A 256 -13.55 14.35 -21.74
CA THR A 256 -13.66 13.54 -22.97
C THR A 256 -14.49 14.27 -24.03
N ILE A 257 -15.63 14.83 -23.65
CA ILE A 257 -16.51 15.56 -24.58
C ILE A 257 -15.82 16.84 -25.07
N GLN A 258 -15.11 17.55 -24.18
CA GLN A 258 -14.37 18.75 -24.55
C GLN A 258 -13.28 18.49 -25.61
N SER A 259 -12.63 17.33 -25.57
CA SER A 259 -11.63 16.96 -26.58
C SER A 259 -12.26 16.42 -27.87
N GLU A 260 -13.27 15.56 -27.75
CA GLU A 260 -13.84 14.83 -28.90
C GLU A 260 -14.90 15.66 -29.65
N GLN A 261 -15.81 16.31 -28.92
CA GLN A 261 -16.90 17.10 -29.49
C GLN A 261 -17.09 18.43 -28.74
N PRO A 262 -16.17 19.40 -28.95
CA PRO A 262 -16.24 20.70 -28.28
C PRO A 262 -17.53 21.46 -28.61
N GLU A 263 -18.11 21.24 -29.80
CA GLU A 263 -19.37 21.86 -30.22
C GLU A 263 -20.55 21.45 -29.32
N LEU A 264 -20.64 20.17 -28.93
CA LEU A 264 -21.69 19.68 -28.03
C LEU A 264 -21.58 20.32 -26.65
N GLU A 265 -20.37 20.46 -26.12
CA GLU A 265 -20.16 21.07 -24.80
C GLU A 265 -20.50 22.57 -24.84
N GLN A 266 -20.12 23.28 -25.90
CA GLN A 266 -20.51 24.68 -26.09
C GLN A 266 -22.03 24.84 -26.19
N GLN A 267 -22.71 23.98 -26.96
CA GLN A 267 -24.17 23.98 -27.06
C GLN A 267 -24.84 23.74 -25.71
N LYS A 268 -24.32 22.80 -24.91
CA LYS A 268 -24.86 22.52 -23.57
C LYS A 268 -24.64 23.69 -22.60
N VAL A 269 -23.46 24.30 -22.60
CA VAL A 269 -23.17 25.47 -21.75
C VAL A 269 -24.08 26.65 -22.13
N GLU A 270 -24.27 26.89 -23.42
CA GLU A 270 -25.15 27.94 -23.92
C GLU A 270 -26.61 27.69 -23.55
N LEU A 271 -27.09 26.45 -23.69
CA LEU A 271 -28.44 26.07 -23.26
C LEU A 271 -28.65 26.26 -21.76
N LEU A 272 -27.68 25.89 -20.93
CA LEU A 272 -27.78 26.08 -19.49
C LEU A 272 -27.86 27.57 -19.11
N LYS A 273 -27.08 28.44 -19.79
CA LYS A 273 -27.17 29.90 -19.60
C LYS A 273 -28.51 30.46 -20.03
N GLN A 274 -29.04 29.98 -21.16
CA GLN A 274 -30.35 30.37 -21.65
C GLN A 274 -31.44 29.92 -20.68
N GLU A 275 -31.39 28.68 -20.18
CA GLU A 275 -32.32 28.15 -19.20
C GLU A 275 -32.27 28.95 -17.88
N GLU A 276 -31.06 29.28 -17.39
CA GLU A 276 -30.87 30.11 -16.20
C GLU A 276 -31.48 31.51 -16.38
N GLY A 277 -31.15 32.18 -17.49
CA GLY A 277 -31.69 33.50 -17.82
C GLY A 277 -33.22 33.49 -17.92
N LEU A 278 -33.79 32.45 -18.52
CA LEU A 278 -35.24 32.26 -18.63
C LEU A 278 -35.90 32.03 -17.26
N LYS A 279 -35.31 31.20 -16.39
CA LYS A 279 -35.82 30.96 -15.02
C LYS A 279 -35.77 32.23 -14.16
N LEU A 280 -34.68 33.01 -14.26
CA LEU A 280 -34.55 34.29 -13.54
C LEU A 280 -35.58 35.30 -14.03
N GLN A 281 -35.74 35.44 -15.35
CA GLN A 281 -36.77 36.30 -15.92
C GLN A 281 -38.17 35.87 -15.46
N LEU A 282 -38.47 34.57 -15.43
CA LEU A 282 -39.76 34.07 -14.95
C LEU A 282 -40.02 34.46 -13.49
N ALA A 283 -39.02 34.28 -12.60
CA ALA A 283 -39.13 34.68 -11.20
C ALA A 283 -39.30 36.20 -11.03
N GLU A 284 -38.55 37.02 -11.78
CA GLU A 284 -38.69 38.49 -11.76
C GLU A 284 -40.07 38.96 -12.24
N LEU A 285 -40.61 38.33 -13.29
CA LEU A 285 -41.93 38.63 -13.82
C LEU A 285 -43.02 38.27 -12.80
N GLU A 286 -42.88 37.16 -12.07
CA GLU A 286 -43.78 36.75 -10.99
C GLU A 286 -43.74 37.71 -9.80
N ASP A 287 -42.56 38.09 -9.35
CA ASP A 287 -42.38 39.06 -8.28
C ASP A 287 -42.92 40.44 -8.66
N SER A 288 -42.74 40.86 -9.91
CA SER A 288 -43.32 42.09 -10.44
C SER A 288 -44.85 42.02 -10.42
N LEU A 289 -45.43 40.90 -10.84
CA LEU A 289 -46.88 40.70 -10.85
C LEU A 289 -47.47 40.73 -9.43
N LEU A 290 -46.79 40.09 -8.46
CA LEU A 290 -47.18 40.14 -7.05
C LEU A 290 -47.04 41.56 -6.46
N ARG A 291 -45.96 42.27 -6.79
CA ARG A 291 -45.77 43.67 -6.37
C ARG A 291 -46.83 44.59 -6.96
N ASP A 292 -47.14 44.46 -8.24
CA ASP A 292 -48.13 45.30 -8.94
C ASP A 292 -49.55 45.07 -8.39
N LEU A 293 -49.90 43.80 -8.08
CA LEU A 293 -51.15 43.46 -7.40
C LEU A 293 -51.22 44.02 -5.97
N ALA A 294 -50.12 43.89 -5.20
CA ALA A 294 -50.06 44.33 -3.80
C ALA A 294 -50.01 45.86 -3.64
N THR A 295 -49.42 46.58 -4.59
CA THR A 295 -49.30 48.05 -4.57
C THR A 295 -50.53 48.75 -5.15
N SER A 296 -51.38 48.05 -5.90
CA SER A 296 -52.61 48.62 -6.44
C SER A 296 -53.58 49.03 -5.32
N LYS A 297 -53.85 50.34 -5.22
CA LYS A 297 -54.89 50.92 -4.34
C LYS A 297 -55.97 51.57 -5.20
N GLY A 298 -57.10 50.89 -5.40
CA GLY A 298 -58.22 51.37 -6.22
C GLY A 298 -58.96 50.24 -6.95
N SER A 299 -59.93 50.59 -7.81
CA SER A 299 -60.62 49.62 -8.69
C SER A 299 -59.65 49.06 -9.72
N LEU A 300 -59.34 47.75 -9.65
CA LEU A 300 -58.46 47.05 -10.59
C LEU A 300 -58.89 47.18 -12.07
N LEU A 301 -60.17 47.47 -12.31
CA LEU A 301 -60.76 47.63 -13.65
C LEU A 301 -60.46 48.99 -14.30
N GLU A 302 -60.12 50.01 -13.51
CA GLU A 302 -59.83 51.35 -14.02
C GLU A 302 -58.35 51.54 -14.38
N ASN A 303 -57.49 50.65 -13.85
CA ASN A 303 -56.05 50.72 -14.01
C ASN A 303 -55.61 50.07 -15.33
N LYS A 304 -55.81 50.77 -16.45
CA LYS A 304 -55.47 50.29 -17.81
C LYS A 304 -54.00 49.87 -17.95
N THR A 305 -53.08 50.53 -17.25
CA THR A 305 -51.65 50.19 -17.29
C THR A 305 -51.37 48.83 -16.65
N LEU A 306 -52.13 48.45 -15.62
CA LEU A 306 -52.04 47.13 -14.98
C LEU A 306 -52.56 46.02 -15.91
N ILE A 307 -53.64 46.28 -16.65
CA ILE A 307 -54.23 45.30 -17.58
C ILE A 307 -53.29 45.05 -18.78
N GLU A 308 -52.66 46.11 -19.30
CA GLU A 308 -51.65 45.99 -20.35
C GLU A 308 -50.38 45.30 -19.86
N SER A 309 -49.88 45.64 -18.66
CA SER A 309 -48.70 44.98 -18.09
C SER A 309 -48.97 43.50 -17.81
N LEU A 310 -50.15 43.15 -17.30
CA LEU A 310 -50.54 41.76 -17.02
C LEU A 310 -50.69 40.92 -18.30
N ASN A 311 -51.15 41.52 -19.40
CA ASN A 311 -51.16 40.88 -20.72
C ASN A 311 -49.76 40.61 -21.27
N GLN A 312 -48.85 41.60 -21.14
CA GLN A 312 -47.47 41.44 -21.56
C GLN A 312 -46.71 40.43 -20.69
N LEU A 313 -47.00 40.41 -19.38
CA LEU A 313 -46.42 39.45 -18.43
C LEU A 313 -46.86 38.02 -18.76
N LYS A 314 -48.16 37.81 -19.03
CA LYS A 314 -48.69 36.48 -19.36
C LYS A 314 -48.12 35.93 -20.67
N THR A 315 -48.06 36.73 -21.72
CA THR A 315 -47.50 36.28 -23.02
C THR A 315 -46.01 35.98 -22.91
N LYS A 316 -45.26 36.78 -22.13
CA LYS A 316 -43.85 36.50 -21.81
C LYS A 316 -43.69 35.24 -20.98
N ALA A 317 -44.48 35.05 -19.93
CA ALA A 317 -44.42 33.84 -19.10
C ALA A 317 -44.72 32.57 -19.90
N GLN A 318 -45.73 32.58 -20.77
CA GLN A 318 -46.08 31.43 -21.61
C GLN A 318 -45.00 31.13 -22.66
N THR A 319 -44.41 32.15 -23.28
CA THR A 319 -43.29 31.95 -24.22
C THR A 319 -42.03 31.43 -23.51
N ILE A 320 -41.79 31.85 -22.27
CA ILE A 320 -40.70 31.35 -21.43
C ILE A 320 -40.95 29.88 -21.04
N GLU A 321 -42.18 29.50 -20.66
CA GLU A 321 -42.54 28.10 -20.35
C GLU A 321 -42.34 27.18 -21.56
N GLU A 322 -42.81 27.59 -22.75
CA GLU A 322 -42.59 26.83 -23.99
C GLU A 322 -41.11 26.72 -24.36
N ALA A 323 -40.31 27.77 -24.10
CA ALA A 323 -38.87 27.76 -24.31
C ALA A 323 -38.15 26.84 -23.29
N LEU A 324 -38.57 26.84 -22.03
CA LEU A 324 -38.07 25.95 -20.98
C LEU A 324 -38.38 24.48 -21.31
N GLU A 325 -39.56 24.19 -21.83
CA GLU A 325 -39.94 22.83 -22.23
C GLU A 325 -39.11 22.33 -23.42
N LYS A 326 -38.87 23.18 -24.43
CA LYS A 326 -37.96 22.87 -25.55
C LYS A 326 -36.51 22.70 -25.09
N SER A 327 -36.05 23.52 -24.14
CA SER A 327 -34.72 23.39 -23.56
C SER A 327 -34.56 22.07 -22.81
N LYS A 328 -35.60 21.61 -22.10
CA LYS A 328 -35.61 20.29 -21.44
C LYS A 328 -35.49 19.14 -22.43
N THR A 329 -36.28 19.14 -23.51
CA THR A 329 -36.18 18.08 -24.52
C THR A 329 -34.80 18.05 -25.17
N LEU A 330 -34.25 19.21 -25.50
CA LEU A 330 -32.92 19.32 -26.10
C LEU A 330 -31.81 18.90 -25.11
N SER A 331 -31.97 19.18 -23.82
CA SER A 331 -31.05 18.71 -22.78
C SER A 331 -31.01 17.19 -22.71
N VAL A 332 -32.17 16.51 -22.81
CA VAL A 332 -32.24 15.04 -22.84
C VAL A 332 -31.51 14.49 -24.07
N GLU A 333 -31.76 15.05 -25.26
CA GLU A 333 -31.07 14.64 -26.49
C GLU A 333 -29.55 14.85 -26.41
N LEU A 334 -29.11 15.94 -25.78
CA LEU A 334 -27.68 16.19 -25.56
C LEU A 334 -27.08 15.22 -24.54
N ASP A 335 -27.81 14.87 -23.49
CA ASP A 335 -27.36 13.91 -22.50
C ASP A 335 -27.23 12.51 -23.11
N GLU A 336 -28.18 12.08 -23.95
CA GLU A 336 -28.08 10.80 -24.70
C GLU A 336 -26.79 10.72 -25.55
N LYS A 337 -26.40 11.82 -26.20
CA LYS A 337 -25.13 11.86 -26.96
C LYS A 337 -23.89 11.79 -26.06
N ARG A 338 -23.98 12.29 -24.82
CA ARG A 338 -22.88 12.22 -23.84
C ARG A 338 -22.75 10.82 -23.24
N GLU A 339 -23.87 10.12 -23.04
CA GLU A 339 -23.91 8.79 -22.44
C GLU A 339 -23.05 7.76 -23.18
N VAL A 340 -22.85 7.93 -24.49
CA VAL A 340 -21.97 7.06 -25.32
C VAL A 340 -20.54 6.98 -24.75
N TYR A 341 -20.03 8.07 -24.17
CA TYR A 341 -18.66 8.13 -23.63
C TYR A 341 -18.57 7.79 -22.14
N ARG A 342 -19.71 7.59 -21.45
CA ARG A 342 -19.74 7.26 -20.02
C ARG A 342 -18.93 6.00 -19.67
N PRO A 343 -18.94 4.90 -20.46
CA PRO A 343 -18.15 3.71 -20.15
C PRO A 343 -16.64 3.98 -20.04
N LEU A 344 -16.10 4.90 -20.83
CA LEU A 344 -14.69 5.31 -20.75
C LEU A 344 -14.42 6.05 -19.44
N ALA A 345 -15.29 6.99 -19.08
CA ALA A 345 -15.19 7.77 -17.86
C ALA A 345 -15.34 6.90 -16.60
N ALA A 346 -16.25 5.91 -16.62
CA ALA A 346 -16.44 4.96 -15.53
C ALA A 346 -15.19 4.09 -15.32
N LYS A 347 -14.58 3.58 -16.40
CA LYS A 347 -13.29 2.87 -16.33
C LYS A 347 -12.16 3.76 -15.82
N GLY A 348 -12.09 5.02 -16.27
CA GLY A 348 -11.10 5.99 -15.79
C GLY A 348 -11.26 6.31 -14.31
N SER A 349 -12.50 6.51 -13.84
CA SER A 349 -12.81 6.71 -12.41
C SER A 349 -12.38 5.49 -11.60
N ALA A 350 -12.76 4.27 -12.02
CA ALA A 350 -12.33 3.04 -11.37
C ALA A 350 -10.79 2.93 -11.27
N ALA A 351 -10.08 3.20 -12.36
CA ALA A 351 -8.61 3.19 -12.37
C ALA A 351 -8.00 4.16 -11.35
N PHE A 352 -8.54 5.38 -11.22
CA PHE A 352 -8.03 6.36 -10.26
C PHE A 352 -8.20 5.90 -8.80
N PHE A 353 -9.36 5.36 -8.43
CA PHE A 353 -9.57 4.87 -7.06
C PHE A 353 -8.66 3.68 -6.73
N LEU A 354 -8.41 2.79 -7.71
CA LEU A 354 -7.47 1.67 -7.52
C LEU A 354 -6.03 2.15 -7.28
N ILE A 355 -5.62 3.23 -7.93
CA ILE A 355 -4.32 3.86 -7.71
C ILE A 355 -4.28 4.56 -6.34
N LYS A 356 -5.38 5.17 -5.92
CA LYS A 356 -5.50 5.80 -4.59
C LYS A 356 -5.38 4.78 -3.47
N ASP A 357 -5.91 3.57 -3.66
CA ASP A 357 -5.84 2.47 -2.69
C ASP A 357 -4.42 1.95 -2.46
N LEU A 358 -3.45 2.24 -3.35
CA LEU A 358 -2.04 1.86 -3.20
C LEU A 358 -1.37 2.49 -1.97
N ARG A 359 -1.91 3.60 -1.45
CA ARG A 359 -1.48 4.20 -0.15
C ARG A 359 -1.49 3.16 0.98
N ASN A 360 -2.40 2.18 0.93
CA ASN A 360 -2.53 1.17 1.97
C ASN A 360 -1.39 0.13 1.95
N LEU A 361 -0.66 0.01 0.84
CA LEU A 361 0.56 -0.80 0.78
C LEU A 361 1.77 -0.05 1.30
N ASN A 362 1.98 1.16 0.79
CA ASN A 362 3.09 2.02 1.18
C ASN A 362 2.62 3.48 1.18
N HIS A 363 2.94 4.19 2.27
CA HIS A 363 2.57 5.59 2.42
C HIS A 363 3.08 6.49 1.28
N MET A 364 4.21 6.15 0.65
CA MET A 364 4.79 6.92 -0.45
C MET A 364 3.99 6.80 -1.77
N TYR A 365 3.09 5.82 -1.89
CA TYR A 365 2.28 5.58 -3.09
C TYR A 365 1.02 6.45 -3.14
N GLN A 366 1.22 7.75 -2.99
CA GLN A 366 0.14 8.73 -3.11
C GLN A 366 0.23 9.46 -4.45
N PHE A 367 -0.88 9.52 -5.16
CA PHE A 367 -0.95 10.11 -6.50
C PHE A 367 -2.01 11.19 -6.54
N SER A 368 -1.69 12.34 -7.16
CA SER A 368 -2.64 13.44 -7.30
C SER A 368 -3.63 13.19 -8.44
N LEU A 369 -4.83 13.75 -8.30
CA LEU A 369 -5.82 13.80 -9.38
C LEU A 369 -5.28 14.59 -10.58
N ALA A 370 -4.50 15.65 -10.35
CA ALA A 370 -3.91 16.47 -11.42
C ALA A 370 -3.01 15.63 -12.35
N MET A 371 -2.18 14.75 -11.78
CA MET A 371 -1.36 13.81 -12.56
C MET A 371 -2.24 12.83 -13.35
N PHE A 372 -3.28 12.27 -12.73
CA PHE A 372 -4.18 11.36 -13.44
C PHE A 372 -4.91 12.05 -14.61
N LEU A 373 -5.39 13.28 -14.42
CA LEU A 373 -6.04 14.06 -15.47
C LEU A 373 -5.08 14.43 -16.61
N SER A 374 -3.79 14.67 -16.31
CA SER A 374 -2.79 14.93 -17.36
C SER A 374 -2.51 13.68 -18.19
N LEU A 375 -2.43 12.50 -17.55
CA LEU A 375 -2.34 11.21 -18.25
C LEU A 375 -3.59 10.92 -19.08
N PHE A 376 -4.78 11.23 -18.56
CA PHE A 376 -6.05 11.04 -19.26
C PHE A 376 -6.14 11.91 -20.52
N ARG A 377 -5.77 13.19 -20.43
CA ARG A 377 -5.70 14.09 -21.60
C ARG A 377 -4.70 13.61 -22.64
N ARG A 378 -3.56 13.07 -22.20
CA ARG A 378 -2.57 12.50 -23.11
C ARG A 378 -3.10 11.25 -23.82
N ALA A 379 -3.84 10.39 -23.11
CA ALA A 379 -4.48 9.22 -23.73
C ALA A 379 -5.49 9.62 -24.82
N LEU A 380 -6.21 10.73 -24.63
CA LEU A 380 -7.13 11.30 -25.62
C LEU A 380 -6.40 11.91 -26.83
N ALA A 381 -5.26 12.57 -26.61
CA ALA A 381 -4.47 13.17 -27.70
C ALA A 381 -3.79 12.14 -28.61
N ASP A 382 -3.50 10.94 -28.10
CA ASP A 382 -2.87 9.84 -28.86
C ASP A 382 -3.87 9.04 -29.75
N ALA A 383 -5.17 9.41 -29.76
CA ALA A 383 -6.19 8.69 -30.54
C ALA A 383 -6.33 9.23 -31.98
N ASP A 384 -6.25 8.32 -32.97
CA ASP A 384 -6.58 8.62 -34.37
C ASP A 384 -8.10 8.74 -34.58
N ASP A 385 -8.53 9.65 -35.47
CA ASP A 385 -9.93 10.05 -35.64
C ASP A 385 -10.80 9.14 -36.55
N ASP A 386 -10.22 8.15 -37.24
CA ASP A 386 -10.88 7.45 -38.36
C ASP A 386 -11.64 6.13 -37.99
N SER A 387 -11.98 5.90 -36.72
CA SER A 387 -12.66 4.66 -36.28
C SER A 387 -14.06 4.87 -35.68
N ASP A 388 -14.93 3.88 -35.84
CA ASP A 388 -16.25 3.77 -35.19
C ASP A 388 -16.18 4.07 -33.68
N THR A 389 -17.20 4.73 -33.10
CA THR A 389 -17.13 5.30 -31.75
C THR A 389 -16.88 4.24 -30.68
N ASP A 390 -17.50 3.06 -30.81
CA ASP A 390 -17.33 1.96 -29.84
C ASP A 390 -15.93 1.34 -29.92
N ALA A 391 -15.39 1.19 -31.14
CA ALA A 391 -14.03 0.72 -31.36
C ALA A 391 -12.99 1.73 -30.86
N LYS A 392 -13.26 3.03 -31.03
CA LYS A 392 -12.45 4.13 -30.51
C LYS A 392 -12.42 4.11 -28.98
N ILE A 393 -13.58 3.95 -28.32
CA ILE A 393 -13.68 3.83 -26.86
C ILE A 393 -12.87 2.64 -26.34
N ALA A 394 -12.95 1.49 -27.01
CA ALA A 394 -12.16 0.31 -26.65
C ALA A 394 -10.64 0.58 -26.77
N LYS A 395 -10.18 1.18 -27.88
CA LYS A 395 -8.77 1.55 -28.09
C LYS A 395 -8.30 2.57 -27.05
N LEU A 396 -9.06 3.64 -26.83
CA LEU A 396 -8.79 4.67 -25.82
C LEU A 396 -8.68 4.07 -24.41
N SER A 397 -9.61 3.19 -24.04
CA SER A 397 -9.57 2.54 -22.73
C SER A 397 -8.31 1.70 -22.53
N LYS A 398 -7.85 1.00 -23.57
CA LYS A 398 -6.61 0.22 -23.53
C LYS A 398 -5.37 1.11 -23.45
N THR A 399 -5.32 2.19 -24.25
CA THR A 399 -4.22 3.17 -24.21
C THR A 399 -4.13 3.85 -22.84
N LEU A 400 -5.28 4.25 -22.28
CA LEU A 400 -5.35 4.86 -20.94
C LEU A 400 -4.79 3.92 -19.87
N VAL A 401 -5.26 2.67 -19.84
CA VAL A 401 -4.78 1.66 -18.87
C VAL A 401 -3.28 1.44 -19.03
N SER A 402 -2.78 1.34 -20.26
CA SER A 402 -1.34 1.19 -20.53
C SER A 402 -0.52 2.39 -20.00
N LEU A 403 -0.94 3.62 -20.30
CA LEU A 403 -0.26 4.83 -19.82
C LEU A 403 -0.25 4.94 -18.29
N VAL A 404 -1.38 4.63 -17.66
CA VAL A 404 -1.53 4.63 -16.20
C VAL A 404 -0.65 3.58 -15.56
N VAL A 405 -0.69 2.34 -16.04
CA VAL A 405 0.12 1.23 -15.51
C VAL A 405 1.60 1.56 -15.66
N THR A 406 2.04 2.04 -16.81
CA THR A 406 3.44 2.43 -17.02
C THR A 406 3.87 3.59 -16.12
N ALA A 407 3.04 4.61 -15.93
CA ALA A 407 3.36 5.74 -15.06
C ALA A 407 3.44 5.33 -13.58
N VAL A 408 2.49 4.52 -13.11
CA VAL A 408 2.43 4.06 -11.71
C VAL A 408 3.54 3.04 -11.44
N SER A 409 3.79 2.08 -12.33
CA SER A 409 4.85 1.07 -12.16
C SER A 409 6.26 1.67 -12.03
N ARG A 410 6.50 2.89 -12.54
CA ARG A 410 7.77 3.63 -12.33
C ARG A 410 7.93 4.16 -10.91
N ALA A 411 6.83 4.44 -10.24
CA ALA A 411 6.79 4.90 -8.86
C ALA A 411 6.76 3.74 -7.84
N LEU A 412 6.49 2.51 -8.30
CA LEU A 412 6.39 1.32 -7.45
C LEU A 412 7.72 0.55 -7.37
N PHE A 413 8.04 0.08 -6.16
CA PHE A 413 9.14 -0.86 -5.95
C PHE A 413 8.91 -2.15 -6.73
N LYS A 414 9.97 -2.83 -7.15
CA LYS A 414 9.87 -4.03 -8.01
C LYS A 414 8.98 -5.11 -7.39
N ASP A 415 9.02 -5.27 -6.07
CA ASP A 415 8.25 -6.28 -5.35
C ASP A 415 6.73 -5.99 -5.36
N ASP A 416 6.32 -4.72 -5.45
CA ASP A 416 4.91 -4.31 -5.41
C ASP A 416 4.23 -4.25 -6.78
N ARG A 417 5.01 -4.24 -7.88
CA ARG A 417 4.48 -4.11 -9.25
C ARG A 417 3.50 -5.23 -9.61
N VAL A 418 3.81 -6.46 -9.19
CA VAL A 418 2.96 -7.64 -9.46
C VAL A 418 1.65 -7.54 -8.69
N THR A 419 1.73 -7.16 -7.42
CA THR A 419 0.59 -6.92 -6.53
C THR A 419 -0.35 -5.87 -7.15
N PHE A 420 0.19 -4.73 -7.59
CA PHE A 420 -0.58 -3.70 -8.28
C PHE A 420 -1.20 -4.20 -9.59
N GLY A 421 -0.43 -4.88 -10.44
CA GLY A 421 -0.92 -5.41 -11.71
C GLY A 421 -2.10 -6.37 -11.52
N VAL A 422 -1.99 -7.30 -10.55
CA VAL A 422 -3.05 -8.25 -10.22
C VAL A 422 -4.29 -7.54 -9.64
N HIS A 423 -4.09 -6.58 -8.75
CA HIS A 423 -5.17 -5.78 -8.15
C HIS A 423 -5.95 -4.99 -9.22
N MET A 424 -5.23 -4.31 -10.12
CA MET A 424 -5.79 -3.54 -11.22
C MET A 424 -6.54 -4.43 -12.22
N ALA A 425 -5.93 -5.56 -12.61
CA ALA A 425 -6.52 -6.52 -13.54
C ALA A 425 -7.84 -7.08 -13.00
N ARG A 426 -7.86 -7.50 -11.72
CA ARG A 426 -9.08 -7.98 -11.04
C ARG A 426 -10.21 -6.96 -11.10
N ALA A 427 -9.91 -5.70 -10.75
CA ALA A 427 -10.93 -4.68 -10.62
C ALA A 427 -11.48 -4.18 -11.97
N LEU A 428 -10.65 -4.16 -13.02
CA LEU A 428 -11.06 -3.78 -14.38
C LEU A 428 -11.73 -4.94 -15.15
N THR A 429 -11.54 -6.19 -14.72
CA THR A 429 -12.15 -7.39 -15.34
C THR A 429 -12.88 -8.28 -14.32
N PRO A 430 -13.95 -7.77 -13.69
CA PRO A 430 -14.65 -8.51 -12.63
C PRO A 430 -15.26 -9.84 -13.11
N ASP A 431 -15.64 -9.94 -14.40
CA ASP A 431 -16.24 -11.15 -14.98
C ASP A 431 -15.26 -12.33 -15.09
N SER A 432 -13.95 -12.08 -14.97
CA SER A 432 -12.92 -13.11 -15.14
C SER A 432 -12.72 -14.01 -13.92
N CYS A 433 -13.22 -13.60 -12.74
CA CYS A 433 -12.91 -14.22 -11.46
C CYS A 433 -14.15 -14.25 -10.54
N THR A 434 -14.54 -15.42 -10.04
CA THR A 434 -15.61 -15.50 -9.04
C THR A 434 -15.09 -15.12 -7.64
N SER A 435 -15.99 -14.62 -6.77
CA SER A 435 -15.61 -14.22 -5.40
C SER A 435 -15.01 -15.38 -4.59
N GLU A 436 -15.49 -16.61 -4.81
CA GLU A 436 -14.98 -17.82 -4.16
C GLU A 436 -13.56 -18.19 -4.64
N GLN A 437 -13.32 -18.11 -5.95
CA GLN A 437 -12.00 -18.34 -6.55
C GLN A 437 -10.96 -17.34 -6.03
N TRP A 438 -11.35 -16.08 -5.84
CA TRP A 438 -10.48 -15.08 -5.25
C TRP A 438 -10.20 -15.32 -3.77
N ALA A 439 -11.22 -15.70 -2.99
CA ALA A 439 -11.05 -15.98 -1.56
C ALA A 439 -10.04 -17.12 -1.34
N TYR A 440 -10.07 -18.14 -2.20
CA TYR A 440 -9.05 -19.21 -2.22
C TYR A 440 -7.67 -18.68 -2.67
N PHE A 441 -7.63 -17.88 -3.74
CA PHE A 441 -6.38 -17.31 -4.24
C PHE A 441 -5.67 -16.42 -3.20
N VAL A 442 -6.43 -15.81 -2.29
CA VAL A 442 -5.91 -14.92 -1.24
C VAL A 442 -5.77 -15.64 0.13
N ASP A 443 -5.89 -16.97 0.17
CA ASP A 443 -5.74 -17.81 1.37
C ASP A 443 -6.70 -17.50 2.52
N LYS A 444 -7.84 -16.87 2.23
CA LYS A 444 -8.91 -16.59 3.22
C LYS A 444 -9.84 -17.78 3.45
N SER A 445 -9.88 -18.74 2.53
CA SER A 445 -10.74 -19.90 2.66
C SER A 445 -10.19 -20.89 3.69
N ILE A 446 -10.81 -20.95 4.87
CA ILE A 446 -10.54 -21.97 5.90
C ILE A 446 -11.40 -23.20 5.58
N ALA A 447 -11.08 -23.90 4.49
CA ALA A 447 -11.77 -25.13 4.12
C ALA A 447 -10.95 -26.34 4.62
N THR A 448 -11.46 -27.03 5.64
CA THR A 448 -10.94 -28.35 6.04
C THR A 448 -11.48 -29.41 5.10
N ASP A 449 -10.58 -30.12 4.45
CA ASP A 449 -10.90 -31.23 3.56
C ASP A 449 -11.57 -32.37 4.35
N LYS A 450 -12.79 -32.73 3.96
CA LYS A 450 -13.57 -33.83 4.54
C LYS A 450 -13.54 -35.10 3.69
N SER A 451 -12.90 -35.07 2.51
CA SER A 451 -12.85 -36.21 1.60
C SER A 451 -11.74 -37.21 2.00
N THR A 452 -12.05 -38.50 1.88
CA THR A 452 -11.15 -39.65 2.09
C THR A 452 -10.41 -40.09 0.83
N ASP A 453 -10.59 -39.43 -0.32
CA ASP A 453 -9.98 -39.92 -1.57
C ASP A 453 -8.46 -39.71 -1.55
N PRO A 454 -7.66 -40.69 -2.02
CA PRO A 454 -6.20 -40.64 -1.98
C PRO A 454 -5.66 -39.53 -2.89
N VAL A 455 -4.61 -38.86 -2.41
CA VAL A 455 -3.88 -37.85 -3.19
C VAL A 455 -3.06 -38.56 -4.28
N PRO A 456 -3.04 -38.05 -5.53
CA PRO A 456 -2.23 -38.66 -6.59
C PRO A 456 -0.74 -38.69 -6.24
N THR A 457 -0.05 -39.77 -6.62
CA THR A 457 1.36 -40.01 -6.26
C THR A 457 2.36 -39.06 -6.92
N TRP A 458 1.99 -38.43 -8.04
CA TRP A 458 2.81 -37.47 -8.77
C TRP A 458 2.82 -36.06 -8.14
N VAL A 459 1.95 -35.80 -7.16
CA VAL A 459 1.91 -34.52 -6.44
C VAL A 459 3.12 -34.46 -5.50
N LEU A 460 3.88 -33.37 -5.59
CA LEU A 460 5.03 -33.13 -4.73
C LEU A 460 4.61 -33.13 -3.25
N SER A 461 5.45 -33.68 -2.36
CA SER A 461 5.20 -33.73 -0.91
C SER A 461 4.77 -32.38 -0.33
N ASP A 462 5.37 -31.30 -0.84
CA ASP A 462 5.21 -29.93 -0.35
C ASP A 462 3.90 -29.29 -0.82
N SER A 463 3.29 -29.78 -1.92
CA SER A 463 2.04 -29.27 -2.49
C SER A 463 0.81 -30.08 -2.10
N VAL A 464 0.97 -31.20 -1.38
CA VAL A 464 -0.14 -32.03 -0.89
C VAL A 464 -1.13 -31.22 -0.04
N ALA A 465 -0.65 -30.35 0.84
CA ALA A 465 -1.51 -29.51 1.68
C ALA A 465 -2.33 -28.51 0.84
N ALA A 466 -1.69 -27.86 -0.14
CA ALA A 466 -2.34 -26.92 -1.05
C ALA A 466 -3.37 -27.63 -1.95
N PHE A 467 -3.06 -28.84 -2.42
CA PHE A 467 -4.00 -29.65 -3.19
C PHE A 467 -5.26 -30.04 -2.38
N LYS A 468 -5.10 -30.45 -1.13
CA LYS A 468 -6.24 -30.74 -0.23
C LYS A 468 -7.11 -29.51 0.00
N GLN A 469 -6.50 -28.34 0.18
CA GLN A 469 -7.23 -27.08 0.30
C GLN A 469 -7.96 -26.72 -0.99
N LEU A 470 -7.32 -26.87 -2.16
CA LEU A 470 -7.94 -26.65 -3.46
C LEU A 470 -9.20 -27.52 -3.64
N ARG A 471 -9.08 -28.80 -3.30
CA ARG A 471 -10.18 -29.77 -3.39
C ARG A 471 -11.36 -29.38 -2.50
N ALA A 472 -11.06 -28.90 -1.29
CA ALA A 472 -12.08 -28.50 -0.33
C ALA A 472 -12.76 -27.17 -0.69
N ALA A 473 -12.01 -26.21 -1.22
CA ALA A 473 -12.48 -24.86 -1.52
C ALA A 473 -13.19 -24.76 -2.89
N LEU A 474 -12.73 -25.49 -3.91
CA LEU A 474 -13.21 -25.38 -5.29
C LEU A 474 -13.59 -26.76 -5.88
N PRO A 475 -14.67 -27.40 -5.37
CA PRO A 475 -15.07 -28.74 -5.82
C PRO A 475 -15.51 -28.78 -7.29
N THR A 476 -15.98 -27.66 -7.85
CA THR A 476 -16.39 -27.52 -9.26
C THR A 476 -15.21 -27.58 -10.24
N LEU A 477 -14.00 -27.25 -9.79
CA LEU A 477 -12.78 -27.26 -10.60
C LEU A 477 -12.18 -28.66 -10.71
N MET A 478 -12.30 -29.49 -9.67
CA MET A 478 -11.74 -30.84 -9.59
C MET A 478 -12.04 -31.74 -10.81
N PRO A 479 -13.31 -31.87 -11.27
CA PRO A 479 -13.61 -32.71 -12.44
C PRO A 479 -13.01 -32.16 -13.75
N LYS A 480 -12.76 -30.85 -13.85
CA LYS A 480 -12.15 -30.23 -15.05
C LYS A 480 -10.65 -30.54 -15.17
N LEU A 481 -9.98 -30.88 -14.05
CA LEU A 481 -8.53 -31.09 -14.01
C LEU A 481 -8.05 -32.45 -14.54
N GLN A 482 -8.97 -33.40 -14.79
CA GLN A 482 -8.67 -34.70 -15.41
C GLN A 482 -7.42 -35.38 -14.79
N LEU A 483 -7.41 -35.56 -13.46
CA LEU A 483 -6.28 -36.06 -12.67
C LEU A 483 -5.78 -37.48 -13.05
N ASN A 484 -6.47 -38.16 -13.98
CA ASN A 484 -6.13 -39.47 -14.49
C ASN A 484 -4.99 -39.44 -15.54
N GLU A 485 -4.73 -38.30 -16.18
CA GLU A 485 -3.68 -38.16 -17.22
C GLU A 485 -2.29 -37.89 -16.60
N THR A 486 -1.73 -38.90 -15.95
CA THR A 486 -0.50 -38.80 -15.14
C THR A 486 0.74 -38.33 -15.91
N ASP A 487 0.90 -38.74 -17.17
CA ASP A 487 2.11 -38.44 -17.96
C ASP A 487 2.20 -36.95 -18.31
N LEU A 488 1.07 -36.34 -18.71
CA LEU A 488 1.02 -34.92 -19.06
C LEU A 488 1.22 -34.01 -17.83
N TRP A 489 0.76 -34.45 -16.65
CA TRP A 489 1.04 -33.76 -15.40
C TRP A 489 2.51 -33.84 -15.03
N TYR A 490 3.17 -34.99 -15.21
CA TYR A 490 4.59 -35.16 -14.93
C TYR A 490 5.46 -34.29 -15.87
N ASP A 491 5.15 -34.26 -17.16
CA ASP A 491 5.83 -33.41 -18.14
C ASP A 491 5.66 -31.92 -17.83
N TRP A 492 4.45 -31.51 -17.43
CA TRP A 492 4.19 -30.12 -17.05
C TRP A 492 4.89 -29.73 -15.74
N LEU A 493 4.88 -30.62 -14.73
CA LEU A 493 5.55 -30.41 -13.45
C LEU A 493 7.07 -30.34 -13.58
N ASN A 494 7.66 -31.06 -14.54
CA ASN A 494 9.11 -31.02 -14.81
C ASN A 494 9.53 -29.90 -15.75
N SER A 495 8.60 -29.20 -16.39
CA SER A 495 8.91 -28.04 -17.20
C SER A 495 9.56 -26.94 -16.37
N ALA A 496 10.58 -26.30 -16.93
CA ALA A 496 11.21 -25.13 -16.34
C ALA A 496 10.29 -23.89 -16.36
N ALA A 497 9.38 -23.79 -17.32
CA ALA A 497 8.43 -22.69 -17.53
C ALA A 497 7.00 -23.23 -17.76
N PRO A 498 6.35 -23.80 -16.71
CA PRO A 498 5.01 -24.38 -16.79
C PRO A 498 3.91 -23.35 -17.16
N GLU A 499 4.14 -22.07 -16.89
CA GLU A 499 3.19 -20.97 -17.15
C GLU A 499 3.00 -20.67 -18.64
N VAL A 500 3.97 -21.01 -19.50
CA VAL A 500 3.91 -20.73 -20.94
C VAL A 500 3.18 -21.85 -21.70
N LYS A 501 3.41 -23.10 -21.30
CA LYS A 501 2.91 -24.29 -22.02
C LYS A 501 1.98 -25.10 -21.14
N PHE A 502 0.69 -24.81 -21.21
CA PHE A 502 -0.34 -25.60 -20.54
C PHE A 502 -0.76 -26.83 -21.37
N PRO A 503 -0.98 -27.99 -20.72
CA PRO A 503 -1.67 -29.14 -21.31
C PRO A 503 -3.03 -28.76 -21.94
N PRO A 504 -3.49 -29.49 -22.97
CA PRO A 504 -4.68 -29.14 -23.74
C PRO A 504 -5.97 -29.14 -22.90
N PHE A 505 -6.06 -29.96 -21.86
CA PHE A 505 -7.19 -29.93 -20.93
C PHE A 505 -7.17 -28.69 -20.02
N LEU A 506 -5.98 -28.20 -19.63
CA LEU A 506 -5.82 -26.95 -18.86
C LEU A 506 -6.01 -25.70 -19.72
N GLN A 507 -5.80 -25.77 -21.03
CA GLN A 507 -6.10 -24.65 -21.95
C GLN A 507 -7.60 -24.34 -22.06
N LYS A 508 -8.48 -25.31 -21.74
CA LYS A 508 -9.93 -25.11 -21.70
C LYS A 508 -10.41 -24.34 -20.47
N LEU A 509 -9.54 -24.17 -19.46
CA LEU A 509 -9.84 -23.42 -18.25
C LEU A 509 -9.73 -21.91 -18.49
N SER A 510 -10.41 -21.13 -17.65
CA SER A 510 -10.24 -19.68 -17.67
C SER A 510 -8.79 -19.28 -17.32
N ALA A 511 -8.37 -18.09 -17.73
CA ALA A 511 -7.03 -17.60 -17.42
C ALA A 511 -6.76 -17.54 -15.90
N PHE A 512 -7.80 -17.21 -15.11
CA PHE A 512 -7.71 -17.20 -13.65
C PHE A 512 -7.72 -18.62 -13.03
N GLU A 513 -8.51 -19.54 -13.58
CA GLU A 513 -8.48 -20.95 -13.18
C GLU A 513 -7.08 -21.57 -13.40
N ARG A 514 -6.39 -21.19 -14.49
CA ARG A 514 -5.00 -21.60 -14.74
C ARG A 514 -4.03 -21.08 -13.68
N LEU A 515 -4.20 -19.84 -13.20
CA LEU A 515 -3.41 -19.30 -12.08
C LEU A 515 -3.61 -20.10 -10.79
N ILE A 516 -4.85 -20.50 -10.49
CA ILE A 516 -5.17 -21.32 -9.31
C ILE A 516 -4.44 -22.67 -9.37
N VAL A 517 -4.38 -23.28 -10.56
CA VAL A 517 -3.64 -24.54 -10.78
C VAL A 517 -2.15 -24.34 -10.53
N VAL A 518 -1.55 -23.27 -11.07
CA VAL A 518 -0.14 -22.94 -10.80
C VAL A 518 0.09 -22.73 -9.30
N LYS A 519 -0.79 -22.00 -8.60
CA LYS A 519 -0.70 -21.80 -7.14
C LYS A 519 -0.70 -23.12 -6.38
N ALA A 520 -1.55 -24.07 -6.76
CA ALA A 520 -1.69 -25.34 -6.05
C ALA A 520 -0.52 -26.31 -6.29
N PHE A 521 0.01 -26.38 -7.51
CA PHE A 521 0.99 -27.41 -7.89
C PHE A 521 2.43 -26.88 -8.07
N ARG A 522 2.60 -25.64 -8.55
CA ARG A 522 3.90 -24.99 -8.84
C ARG A 522 3.91 -23.55 -8.33
N ALA A 523 3.74 -23.38 -7.02
CA ALA A 523 3.71 -22.06 -6.37
C ALA A 523 4.99 -21.24 -6.64
N ASP A 524 6.11 -21.90 -6.93
CA ASP A 524 7.39 -21.28 -7.29
C ASP A 524 7.35 -20.47 -8.59
N ARG A 525 6.42 -20.78 -9.51
CA ARG A 525 6.24 -20.05 -10.78
C ARG A 525 5.04 -19.11 -10.77
N LEU A 526 4.36 -18.98 -9.63
CA LEU A 526 3.14 -18.19 -9.54
C LEU A 526 3.38 -16.71 -9.85
N ILE A 527 4.52 -16.12 -9.45
CA ILE A 527 4.81 -14.70 -9.72
C ILE A 527 4.94 -14.43 -11.22
N ALA A 528 5.62 -15.31 -11.95
CA ALA A 528 5.73 -15.21 -13.40
C ALA A 528 4.36 -15.36 -14.07
N ALA A 529 3.56 -16.33 -13.62
CA ALA A 529 2.20 -16.54 -14.11
C ALA A 529 1.28 -15.34 -13.79
N MET A 530 1.37 -14.76 -12.60
CA MET A 530 0.63 -13.55 -12.20
C MET A 530 0.99 -12.36 -13.08
N ASN A 531 2.28 -12.17 -13.36
CA ASN A 531 2.75 -11.13 -14.27
C ASN A 531 2.19 -11.30 -15.69
N GLN A 532 2.25 -12.52 -16.25
CA GLN A 532 1.70 -12.80 -17.57
C GLN A 532 0.18 -12.55 -17.60
N TRP A 533 -0.54 -13.06 -16.61
CA TRP A 533 -1.99 -12.86 -16.51
C TRP A 533 -2.36 -11.38 -16.38
N ALA A 534 -1.65 -10.62 -15.55
CA ALA A 534 -1.88 -9.19 -15.39
C ALA A 534 -1.56 -8.42 -16.69
N CYS A 535 -0.46 -8.74 -17.37
CA CYS A 535 -0.12 -8.17 -18.68
C CYS A 535 -1.21 -8.47 -19.73
N ASP A 536 -1.69 -9.71 -19.80
CA ASP A 536 -2.72 -10.14 -20.74
C ASP A 536 -4.07 -9.47 -20.46
N ALA A 537 -4.47 -9.40 -19.18
CA ALA A 537 -5.72 -8.78 -18.75
C ALA A 537 -5.73 -7.26 -18.96
N LEU A 538 -4.61 -6.59 -18.73
CA LEU A 538 -4.46 -5.13 -18.90
C LEU A 538 -4.08 -4.74 -20.34
N GLY A 539 -3.63 -5.71 -21.15
CA GLY A 539 -3.18 -5.48 -22.53
C GLY A 539 -1.86 -4.73 -22.65
N VAL A 540 -0.96 -4.88 -21.67
CA VAL A 540 0.35 -4.23 -21.57
C VAL A 540 1.47 -5.23 -21.83
N ALA A 541 2.53 -4.84 -22.54
CA ALA A 541 3.63 -5.75 -22.89
C ALA A 541 4.45 -6.18 -21.67
N THR A 542 4.78 -5.25 -20.77
CA THR A 542 5.49 -5.54 -19.53
C THR A 542 5.07 -4.58 -18.42
N LEU A 543 5.00 -5.07 -17.18
CA LEU A 543 4.80 -4.25 -15.98
C LEU A 543 6.10 -3.54 -15.53
N SER A 544 7.24 -3.84 -16.17
CA SER A 544 8.58 -3.39 -15.76
C SER A 544 9.33 -2.76 -16.93
N GLU A 545 9.12 -1.47 -17.16
CA GLU A 545 9.96 -0.68 -18.07
C GLU A 545 11.18 -0.13 -17.30
N ALA A 546 12.39 -0.45 -17.76
CA ALA A 546 13.61 0.19 -17.27
C ALA A 546 13.59 1.67 -17.71
N THR A 547 13.53 2.58 -16.74
CA THR A 547 13.45 4.02 -17.03
C THR A 547 14.77 4.70 -16.67
N THR A 548 15.44 5.27 -17.67
CA THR A 548 16.65 6.07 -17.48
C THR A 548 16.28 7.50 -17.04
N ILE A 549 17.11 8.14 -16.20
CA ILE A 549 16.89 9.53 -15.76
C ILE A 549 16.75 10.49 -16.97
N ALA A 550 17.51 10.26 -18.05
CA ALA A 550 17.41 11.02 -19.30
C ALA A 550 16.03 10.91 -19.99
N GLY A 551 15.38 9.74 -19.91
CA GLY A 551 14.04 9.54 -20.45
C GLY A 551 12.97 10.26 -19.61
N MET A 552 13.17 10.32 -18.29
CA MET A 552 12.26 11.00 -17.36
C MET A 552 12.21 12.49 -17.58
N LEU A 553 13.34 13.12 -17.94
CA LEU A 553 13.45 14.56 -18.13
C LEU A 553 12.37 15.14 -19.05
N LYS A 554 11.95 14.38 -20.08
CA LYS A 554 10.87 14.77 -21.01
C LYS A 554 9.50 14.92 -20.35
N MET A 555 9.30 14.31 -19.18
CA MET A 555 8.04 14.30 -18.44
C MET A 555 8.06 15.28 -17.25
N THR A 556 9.18 15.94 -16.98
CA THR A 556 9.35 16.80 -15.79
C THR A 556 8.91 18.23 -16.04
N ASN A 557 8.32 18.85 -15.01
CA ASN A 557 7.89 20.24 -15.00
C ASN A 557 8.68 21.06 -13.95
N CYS A 558 8.61 22.40 -14.01
CA CYS A 558 9.27 23.28 -13.05
C CYS A 558 8.55 23.37 -11.68
N ARG A 559 7.22 23.18 -11.67
CA ARG A 559 6.40 23.22 -10.45
C ARG A 559 6.32 21.89 -9.71
N GLU A 560 6.56 20.79 -10.40
CA GLU A 560 6.47 19.45 -9.82
C GLU A 560 7.86 18.96 -9.42
N PRO A 561 8.15 18.76 -8.13
CA PRO A 561 9.41 18.18 -7.69
C PRO A 561 9.49 16.69 -8.07
N ILE A 562 10.72 16.19 -8.23
CA ILE A 562 10.97 14.81 -8.60
C ILE A 562 11.53 14.08 -7.38
N ILE A 563 10.81 13.07 -6.89
CA ILE A 563 11.24 12.24 -5.76
C ILE A 563 11.80 10.92 -6.30
N LEU A 564 13.09 10.70 -6.04
CA LEU A 564 13.78 9.45 -6.27
C LEU A 564 13.69 8.62 -4.98
N LEU A 565 12.84 7.60 -5.01
CA LEU A 565 12.68 6.63 -3.94
C LEU A 565 13.82 5.62 -4.02
N THR A 566 14.73 5.67 -3.06
CA THR A 566 15.90 4.80 -3.02
C THR A 566 15.68 3.62 -2.09
N THR A 567 16.19 2.45 -2.47
CA THR A 567 16.40 1.35 -1.53
C THR A 567 17.73 1.52 -0.81
N PRO A 568 17.90 0.96 0.40
CA PRO A 568 19.16 1.01 1.13
C PRO A 568 20.33 0.54 0.25
N GLY A 569 21.36 1.39 0.14
CA GLY A 569 22.56 1.15 -0.68
C GLY A 569 22.48 1.56 -2.16
N ALA A 570 21.34 2.08 -2.63
CA ALA A 570 21.22 2.67 -3.96
C ALA A 570 21.33 4.21 -3.90
N ASP A 571 22.34 4.79 -4.56
CA ASP A 571 22.51 6.25 -4.67
C ASP A 571 22.37 6.73 -6.12
N PRO A 572 21.29 7.46 -6.48
CA PRO A 572 21.09 8.00 -7.83
C PRO A 572 21.93 9.25 -8.11
N SER A 573 22.60 9.81 -7.10
CA SER A 573 23.27 11.11 -7.21
C SER A 573 24.29 11.20 -8.34
N VAL A 574 25.06 10.13 -8.55
CA VAL A 574 26.15 10.10 -9.54
C VAL A 574 25.58 10.12 -10.97
N GLU A 575 24.54 9.33 -11.22
CA GLU A 575 23.87 9.29 -12.52
C GLU A 575 23.17 10.63 -12.80
N LEU A 576 22.46 11.17 -11.80
CA LEU A 576 21.82 12.49 -11.89
C LEU A 576 22.84 13.59 -12.18
N GLN A 577 24.01 13.56 -11.52
CA GLN A 577 25.07 14.54 -11.73
C GLN A 577 25.63 14.46 -13.15
N GLY A 578 25.82 13.26 -13.71
CA GLY A 578 26.23 13.07 -15.10
C GLY A 578 25.23 13.69 -16.08
N VAL A 579 23.95 13.35 -15.92
CA VAL A 579 22.86 13.88 -16.76
C VAL A 579 22.73 15.40 -16.62
N ALA A 580 22.86 15.94 -15.40
CA ALA A 580 22.80 17.38 -15.16
C ALA A 580 23.98 18.13 -15.82
N TYR A 581 25.16 17.54 -15.83
CA TYR A 581 26.34 18.13 -16.49
C TYR A 581 26.21 18.17 -18.00
N ASP A 582 25.59 17.15 -18.59
CA ASP A 582 25.34 17.09 -20.03
C ASP A 582 24.22 18.04 -20.48
N THR A 583 23.20 18.25 -19.63
CA THR A 583 22.00 19.03 -19.99
C THR A 583 22.09 20.51 -19.63
N VAL A 584 22.52 20.84 -18.40
CA VAL A 584 22.48 22.22 -17.87
C VAL A 584 23.90 22.78 -17.64
N GLY A 585 24.90 21.91 -17.54
CA GLY A 585 26.29 22.27 -17.31
C GLY A 585 26.66 22.38 -15.83
N ARG A 586 27.94 22.17 -15.53
CA ARG A 586 28.47 21.99 -14.16
C ARG A 586 28.18 23.12 -13.18
N ASN A 587 28.07 24.36 -13.67
CA ASN A 587 27.89 25.54 -12.83
C ASN A 587 26.45 25.78 -12.39
N LYS A 588 25.47 25.12 -13.03
CA LYS A 588 24.03 25.33 -12.81
C LYS A 588 23.36 24.18 -12.05
N PHE A 589 24.14 23.22 -11.56
CA PHE A 589 23.67 22.09 -10.78
C PHE A 589 24.22 22.18 -9.35
N HIS A 590 23.30 22.30 -8.38
CA HIS A 590 23.60 22.38 -6.96
C HIS A 590 23.06 21.14 -6.24
N GLN A 591 23.80 20.64 -5.25
CA GLN A 591 23.38 19.49 -4.45
C GLN A 591 23.65 19.74 -2.97
N VAL A 592 22.73 19.32 -2.10
CA VAL A 592 22.83 19.44 -0.64
C VAL A 592 22.41 18.11 -0.03
N ALA A 593 23.25 17.56 0.85
CA ALA A 593 22.88 16.42 1.67
C ALA A 593 22.22 16.91 2.95
N MET A 594 21.00 16.45 3.21
CA MET A 594 20.26 16.84 4.40
C MET A 594 20.82 16.13 5.63
N GLY A 595 21.06 16.92 6.68
CA GLY A 595 21.64 16.50 7.95
C GLY A 595 21.59 17.66 8.95
N GLY A 596 22.20 17.48 10.12
CA GLY A 596 22.18 18.50 11.17
C GLY A 596 22.73 19.85 10.69
N GLY A 597 21.89 20.89 10.68
CA GLY A 597 22.27 22.28 10.40
C GLY A 597 22.28 22.73 8.93
N GLN A 598 21.86 21.89 7.97
CA GLN A 598 21.85 22.26 6.53
C GLN A 598 20.51 22.82 6.02
N GLN A 599 19.50 22.90 6.89
CA GLN A 599 18.12 23.28 6.56
C GLN A 599 18.01 24.72 6.01
N GLU A 600 18.63 25.69 6.68
CA GLU A 600 18.58 27.10 6.25
C GLU A 600 19.31 27.32 4.92
N THR A 601 20.49 26.70 4.76
CA THR A 601 21.26 26.75 3.50
C THR A 601 20.47 26.17 2.34
N ALA A 602 19.79 25.04 2.57
CA ALA A 602 18.92 24.41 1.57
C ALA A 602 17.76 25.33 1.15
N MET A 603 17.13 26.03 2.12
CA MET A 603 16.07 27.00 1.84
C MET A 603 16.54 28.21 1.03
N GLN A 604 17.71 28.75 1.35
CA GLN A 604 18.30 29.84 0.59
C GLN A 604 18.63 29.42 -0.84
N LEU A 605 19.27 28.26 -1.01
CA LEU A 605 19.58 27.71 -2.33
C LEU A 605 18.32 27.40 -3.14
N LEU A 606 17.25 26.91 -2.51
CA LEU A 606 15.97 26.68 -3.17
C LEU A 606 15.42 27.97 -3.78
N ARG A 607 15.38 29.06 -3.00
CA ARG A 607 14.90 30.37 -3.45
C ARG A 607 15.77 30.96 -4.56
N ASP A 608 17.09 30.79 -4.47
CA ASP A 608 18.04 31.28 -5.48
C ASP A 608 17.95 30.48 -6.79
N CYS A 609 17.98 29.15 -6.72
CA CYS A 609 17.87 28.28 -7.89
C CYS A 609 16.52 28.47 -8.60
N SER A 610 15.44 28.62 -7.84
CA SER A 610 14.09 28.85 -8.37
C SER A 610 14.02 30.12 -9.23
N LYS A 611 14.64 31.22 -8.77
CA LYS A 611 14.70 32.49 -9.52
C LYS A 611 15.62 32.43 -10.72
N LYS A 612 16.75 31.72 -10.63
CA LYS A 612 17.77 31.63 -11.69
C LYS A 612 17.49 30.56 -12.75
N GLY A 613 16.59 29.61 -12.47
CA GLY A 613 16.35 28.46 -13.34
C GLY A 613 17.42 27.37 -13.27
N GLU A 614 18.10 27.25 -12.13
CA GLU A 614 19.15 26.25 -11.90
C GLU A 614 18.57 24.96 -11.29
N TRP A 615 19.32 23.86 -11.33
CA TRP A 615 18.86 22.60 -10.76
C TRP A 615 19.36 22.42 -9.33
N LEU A 616 18.47 21.96 -8.45
CA LEU A 616 18.79 21.67 -7.06
C LEU A 616 18.47 20.21 -6.74
N CYS A 617 19.40 19.52 -6.09
CA CYS A 617 19.23 18.16 -5.58
C CYS A 617 19.35 18.13 -4.05
N LEU A 618 18.28 17.77 -3.35
CA LEU A 618 18.26 17.57 -1.89
C LEU A 618 18.29 16.09 -1.57
N LYS A 619 19.30 15.64 -0.81
CA LYS A 619 19.51 14.23 -0.51
C LYS A 619 19.09 13.85 0.90
N ASN A 620 18.62 12.61 1.08
CA ASN A 620 18.32 11.99 2.38
C ASN A 620 17.21 12.69 3.19
N LEU A 621 16.10 13.03 2.54
CA LEU A 621 14.98 13.72 3.20
C LEU A 621 14.33 12.91 4.32
N HIS A 622 14.38 11.58 4.23
CA HIS A 622 13.92 10.66 5.28
C HIS A 622 14.58 10.90 6.65
N LEU A 623 15.75 11.53 6.70
CA LEU A 623 16.43 11.88 7.96
C LEU A 623 15.88 13.15 8.62
N VAL A 624 15.12 13.98 7.90
CA VAL A 624 14.66 15.32 8.34
C VAL A 624 13.15 15.51 8.12
N ILE A 625 12.35 14.49 8.38
CA ILE A 625 10.89 14.48 8.13
C ILE A 625 10.14 15.74 8.59
N PRO A 626 10.33 16.28 9.82
CA PRO A 626 9.59 17.47 10.26
C PRO A 626 9.86 18.72 9.40
N TRP A 627 11.06 18.83 8.82
CA TRP A 627 11.43 19.97 7.97
C TRP A 627 10.83 19.84 6.56
N VAL A 628 10.50 18.63 6.11
CA VAL A 628 9.90 18.40 4.78
C VAL A 628 8.55 19.13 4.66
N SER A 629 7.78 19.26 5.75
CA SER A 629 6.56 20.07 5.77
C SER A 629 6.83 21.55 5.52
N THR A 630 7.93 22.10 6.03
CA THR A 630 8.34 23.49 5.76
C THR A 630 8.78 23.65 4.30
N LEU A 631 9.51 22.67 3.75
CA LEU A 631 9.88 22.66 2.33
C LEU A 631 8.63 22.68 1.43
N GLU A 632 7.62 21.88 1.77
CA GLU A 632 6.36 21.83 1.04
C GLU A 632 5.64 23.18 1.00
N GLN A 633 5.49 23.84 2.16
CA GLN A 633 4.84 25.15 2.25
C GLN A 633 5.55 26.18 1.37
N GLU A 634 6.88 26.16 1.35
CA GLU A 634 7.67 27.08 0.52
C GLU A 634 7.56 26.77 -0.97
N LEU A 635 7.46 25.49 -1.38
CA LEU A 635 7.24 25.12 -2.78
C LEU A 635 5.90 25.65 -3.31
N ASN A 636 4.86 25.71 -2.47
CA ASN A 636 3.55 26.26 -2.85
C ASN A 636 3.59 27.79 -3.04
N LEU A 637 4.50 28.49 -2.35
CA LEU A 637 4.63 29.95 -2.42
C LEU A 637 5.55 30.43 -3.56
N LEU A 638 6.44 29.56 -4.05
CA LEU A 638 7.41 29.90 -5.09
C LEU A 638 6.76 29.94 -6.48
N ASP A 639 7.19 30.91 -7.30
CA ASP A 639 6.92 30.92 -8.75
C ASP A 639 8.23 30.62 -9.51
N PRO A 640 8.47 29.35 -9.89
CA PRO A 640 9.77 28.92 -10.40
C PRO A 640 9.95 29.26 -11.88
N HIS A 641 11.20 29.52 -12.27
CA HIS A 641 11.59 29.66 -13.68
C HIS A 641 11.31 28.35 -14.47
N PRO A 642 10.91 28.38 -15.75
CA PRO A 642 10.55 27.19 -16.52
C PRO A 642 11.67 26.13 -16.66
N GLU A 643 12.94 26.54 -16.60
CA GLU A 643 14.10 25.62 -16.62
C GLU A 643 14.44 25.01 -15.25
N PHE A 644 13.90 25.55 -14.15
CA PHE A 644 14.14 25.06 -12.80
C PHE A 644 13.67 23.60 -12.66
N ARG A 645 14.46 22.76 -11.98
CA ARG A 645 14.07 21.40 -11.61
C ARG A 645 14.57 21.10 -10.19
N LEU A 646 13.68 20.55 -9.37
CA LEU A 646 13.99 20.12 -8.01
C LEU A 646 14.01 18.60 -7.93
N TRP A 647 15.15 18.06 -7.54
CA TRP A 647 15.37 16.63 -7.33
C TRP A 647 15.47 16.34 -5.84
N LEU A 648 14.76 15.33 -5.38
CA LEU A 648 14.63 14.94 -3.99
C LEU A 648 15.01 13.46 -3.89
N THR A 649 15.92 13.08 -2.98
CA THR A 649 16.20 11.66 -2.70
C THR A 649 15.72 11.29 -1.30
N SER A 650 15.01 10.17 -1.19
CA SER A 650 14.49 9.69 0.08
C SER A 650 14.27 8.18 0.05
N GLU A 651 14.48 7.53 1.20
CA GLU A 651 13.92 6.21 1.46
C GLU A 651 12.42 6.34 1.81
N ALA A 652 11.70 5.22 1.79
CA ALA A 652 10.29 5.18 2.15
C ALA A 652 10.09 5.44 3.65
N HIS A 653 9.13 6.29 4.01
CA HIS A 653 8.85 6.64 5.40
C HIS A 653 7.36 6.96 5.59
N ASP A 654 6.74 6.40 6.64
CA ASP A 654 5.29 6.47 6.86
C ASP A 654 4.79 7.87 7.27
N ALA A 655 5.65 8.69 7.89
CA ALA A 655 5.33 10.06 8.29
C ALA A 655 5.71 11.12 7.24
N PHE A 656 6.07 10.73 6.01
CA PHE A 656 6.44 11.68 4.97
C PHE A 656 5.20 12.52 4.55
N PRO A 657 5.28 13.84 4.31
CA PRO A 657 4.09 14.65 4.00
C PRO A 657 3.32 14.20 2.76
N SER A 658 2.03 13.87 2.96
CA SER A 658 1.09 13.39 1.93
C SER A 658 0.90 14.36 0.75
N ILE A 659 0.89 15.66 1.03
CA ILE A 659 0.68 16.70 0.01
C ILE A 659 1.90 16.79 -0.93
N LEU A 660 3.12 16.90 -0.36
CA LEU A 660 4.35 16.87 -1.17
C LEU A 660 4.43 15.59 -2.02
N LEU A 661 4.08 14.43 -1.44
CA LEU A 661 4.00 13.20 -2.22
C LEU A 661 3.01 13.38 -3.36
N SER A 662 1.75 13.71 -3.11
CA SER A 662 0.74 13.82 -4.17
C SER A 662 1.18 14.71 -5.36
N ASN A 663 1.86 15.83 -5.10
CA ASN A 663 2.29 16.82 -6.08
C ASN A 663 3.67 16.55 -6.71
N ALA A 664 4.33 15.45 -6.35
CA ALA A 664 5.63 15.08 -6.89
C ALA A 664 5.54 13.97 -7.96
N LEU A 665 6.48 14.00 -8.90
CA LEU A 665 6.78 12.85 -9.76
C LEU A 665 7.67 11.88 -8.97
N LYS A 666 7.16 10.68 -8.68
CA LYS A 666 7.93 9.65 -7.96
C LYS A 666 8.55 8.67 -8.95
N VAL A 667 9.79 8.32 -8.70
CA VAL A 667 10.48 7.24 -9.41
C VAL A 667 11.28 6.41 -8.42
N THR A 668 11.11 5.09 -8.48
CA THR A 668 11.93 4.17 -7.71
C THR A 668 13.27 3.96 -8.40
N PHE A 669 14.33 4.27 -7.66
CA PHE A 669 15.70 4.00 -8.06
C PHE A 669 16.23 2.82 -7.25
N GLU A 670 16.16 1.63 -7.85
CA GLU A 670 16.67 0.41 -7.26
C GLU A 670 17.86 -0.10 -8.08
N ALA A 671 18.80 -0.77 -7.42
CA ALA A 671 19.83 -1.51 -8.14
C ALA A 671 19.18 -2.54 -9.10
N PRO A 672 19.58 -2.58 -10.38
CA PRO A 672 19.12 -3.61 -11.28
C PRO A 672 19.60 -4.97 -10.75
N PRO A 673 18.71 -5.97 -10.61
CA PRO A 673 19.10 -7.30 -10.21
C PRO A 673 19.88 -7.97 -11.33
N GLY A 674 20.71 -8.94 -10.97
CA GLY A 674 21.45 -9.73 -11.94
C GLY A 674 22.96 -9.52 -11.85
N VAL A 675 23.71 -10.63 -11.83
CA VAL A 675 25.19 -10.58 -11.80
C VAL A 675 25.74 -9.80 -12.99
N LYS A 676 25.15 -9.98 -14.18
CA LYS A 676 25.51 -9.25 -15.40
C LYS A 676 25.42 -7.73 -15.22
N GLN A 677 24.27 -7.24 -14.77
CA GLN A 677 24.04 -5.80 -14.61
C GLN A 677 24.93 -5.19 -13.53
N ASN A 678 25.19 -5.95 -12.47
CA ASN A 678 26.06 -5.53 -11.38
C ASN A 678 27.53 -5.41 -11.82
N LEU A 679 28.00 -6.38 -12.63
CA LEU A 679 29.32 -6.32 -13.27
C LEU A 679 29.42 -5.14 -14.24
N LEU A 680 28.43 -4.94 -15.11
CA LEU A 680 28.38 -3.80 -16.03
C LEU A 680 28.42 -2.47 -15.27
N ARG A 681 27.67 -2.35 -14.17
CA ARG A 681 27.69 -1.16 -13.30
C ARG A 681 29.08 -0.91 -12.70
N THR A 682 29.73 -1.96 -12.20
CA THR A 682 31.09 -1.87 -11.64
C THR A 682 32.11 -1.45 -12.70
N TYR A 683 32.06 -2.05 -13.90
CA TYR A 683 32.96 -1.70 -15.00
C TYR A 683 32.63 -0.35 -15.65
N ASN A 684 31.39 0.14 -15.54
CA ASN A 684 31.03 1.50 -15.89
C ASN A 684 31.64 2.51 -14.91
N PHE A 685 31.66 2.18 -13.63
CA PHE A 685 32.30 2.97 -12.59
C PHE A 685 33.84 3.00 -12.74
N TRP A 686 34.48 1.90 -13.10
CA TRP A 686 35.92 1.88 -13.39
C TRP A 686 36.24 2.50 -14.77
N SER A 687 36.95 3.63 -14.77
CA SER A 687 37.35 4.30 -16.01
C SER A 687 38.32 3.45 -16.84
N GLY A 688 38.33 3.64 -18.16
CA GLY A 688 39.29 2.98 -19.04
C GLY A 688 40.75 3.32 -18.67
N GLU A 689 40.99 4.53 -18.19
CA GLU A 689 42.30 4.99 -17.69
C GLU A 689 42.70 4.28 -16.40
N PHE A 690 41.76 4.03 -15.49
CA PHE A 690 42.02 3.32 -14.24
C PHE A 690 42.52 1.89 -14.51
N LEU A 691 41.92 1.18 -15.48
CA LEU A 691 42.34 -0.18 -15.86
C LEU A 691 43.62 -0.19 -16.69
N ALA A 692 43.84 0.81 -17.55
CA ALA A 692 45.04 0.89 -18.39
C ALA A 692 46.35 1.08 -17.58
N GLN A 693 46.26 1.69 -16.38
CA GLN A 693 47.39 1.90 -15.46
C GLN A 693 47.76 0.65 -14.63
N ARG A 694 47.14 -0.51 -14.87
CA ARG A 694 47.32 -1.73 -14.07
C ARG A 694 47.97 -2.85 -14.87
N THR A 695 48.62 -3.78 -14.17
CA THR A 695 49.14 -5.01 -14.81
C THR A 695 48.00 -5.95 -15.20
N PRO A 696 48.19 -6.84 -16.19
CA PRO A 696 47.16 -7.82 -16.58
C PRO A 696 46.70 -8.70 -15.41
N THR A 697 47.60 -9.08 -14.52
CA THR A 697 47.33 -9.83 -13.27
C THR A 697 46.44 -9.04 -12.31
N GLN A 698 46.71 -7.74 -12.12
CA GLN A 698 45.88 -6.83 -11.33
C GLN A 698 44.49 -6.66 -11.95
N ALA A 699 44.39 -6.54 -13.28
CA ALA A 699 43.10 -6.47 -13.97
C ALA A 699 42.28 -7.76 -13.80
N GLN A 700 42.92 -8.93 -13.85
CA GLN A 700 42.28 -10.22 -13.56
C GLN A 700 41.79 -10.32 -12.11
N LEU A 701 42.59 -9.88 -11.13
CA LEU A 701 42.19 -9.82 -9.72
C LEU A 701 41.02 -8.86 -9.50
N LEU A 702 41.02 -7.70 -10.16
CA LEU A 702 39.91 -6.75 -10.09
C LEU A 702 38.63 -7.34 -10.70
N PHE A 703 38.73 -8.11 -11.79
CA PHE A 703 37.59 -8.83 -12.34
C PHE A 703 37.06 -9.89 -11.35
N ALA A 704 37.96 -10.68 -10.74
CA ALA A 704 37.58 -11.67 -9.72
C ALA A 704 36.91 -11.01 -8.50
N LEU A 705 37.42 -9.85 -8.06
CA LEU A 705 36.82 -9.05 -6.99
C LEU A 705 35.45 -8.48 -7.39
N ALA A 706 35.30 -7.97 -8.61
CA ALA A 706 34.02 -7.48 -9.12
C ALA A 706 32.98 -8.61 -9.19
N PHE A 707 33.39 -9.80 -9.64
CA PHE A 707 32.54 -10.97 -9.67
C PHE A 707 32.15 -11.45 -8.27
N LEU A 708 33.09 -11.45 -7.32
CA LEU A 708 32.84 -11.72 -5.92
C LEU A 708 31.83 -10.71 -5.33
N HIS A 709 32.03 -9.41 -5.55
CA HIS A 709 31.10 -8.38 -5.06
C HIS A 709 29.70 -8.56 -5.64
N ALA A 710 29.58 -8.82 -6.95
CA ALA A 710 28.31 -9.08 -7.62
C ALA A 710 27.63 -10.34 -7.07
N THR A 711 28.37 -11.44 -6.87
CA THR A 711 27.82 -12.68 -6.30
C THR A 711 27.38 -12.51 -4.85
N LEU A 712 28.13 -11.79 -4.01
CA LEU A 712 27.73 -11.50 -2.63
C LEU A 712 26.44 -10.67 -2.59
N GLN A 713 26.30 -9.68 -3.50
CA GLN A 713 25.09 -8.84 -3.60
C GLN A 713 23.87 -9.61 -4.12
N GLU A 714 24.00 -10.40 -5.19
CA GLU A 714 22.86 -11.15 -5.75
C GLU A 714 22.47 -12.35 -4.89
N ARG A 715 23.40 -12.93 -4.12
CA ARG A 715 23.09 -13.98 -3.13
C ARG A 715 22.12 -13.52 -2.03
N ARG A 716 21.99 -12.21 -1.80
CA ARG A 716 20.97 -11.63 -0.90
C ARG A 716 19.54 -11.84 -1.39
N SER A 717 19.35 -12.12 -2.68
CA SER A 717 18.04 -12.50 -3.22
C SER A 717 17.52 -13.82 -2.65
N TYR A 718 18.39 -14.59 -1.98
CA TYR A 718 18.11 -15.93 -1.46
C TYR A 718 18.04 -16.01 0.07
N ILE A 719 17.58 -14.99 0.78
CA ILE A 719 17.46 -15.04 2.25
C ILE A 719 16.27 -15.95 2.65
N PRO A 720 16.42 -16.87 3.64
CA PRO A 720 17.57 -17.07 4.53
C PRO A 720 18.57 -18.16 4.07
N GLN A 721 18.42 -18.73 2.87
CA GLN A 721 19.27 -19.83 2.39
C GLN A 721 20.68 -19.38 1.94
N GLY A 722 20.76 -18.27 1.20
CA GLY A 722 22.00 -17.65 0.75
C GLY A 722 22.75 -16.97 1.89
N TRP A 723 22.07 -16.11 2.63
CA TRP A 723 22.53 -15.44 3.85
C TRP A 723 21.47 -15.57 4.93
N THR A 724 21.87 -15.62 6.19
CA THR A 724 20.92 -15.68 7.31
C THR A 724 20.10 -14.39 7.41
N LYS A 725 20.75 -13.23 7.21
CA LYS A 725 20.14 -11.89 7.25
C LYS A 725 20.49 -11.07 6.00
N PHE A 726 19.81 -9.94 5.84
CA PHE A 726 20.17 -8.96 4.82
C PHE A 726 21.42 -8.17 5.25
N TYR A 727 22.47 -8.23 4.43
CA TYR A 727 23.69 -7.44 4.62
C TYR A 727 23.87 -6.45 3.46
N GLU A 728 24.19 -5.20 3.80
CA GLU A 728 24.37 -4.14 2.81
C GLU A 728 25.82 -4.09 2.32
N PHE A 729 26.07 -4.58 1.11
CA PHE A 729 27.35 -4.38 0.43
C PHE A 729 27.24 -3.17 -0.51
N SER A 730 28.03 -2.15 -0.26
CA SER A 730 27.99 -0.84 -0.92
C SER A 730 29.10 -0.69 -1.96
N GLN A 731 29.00 0.35 -2.80
CA GLN A 731 30.06 0.72 -3.74
C GLN A 731 31.35 1.19 -3.04
N ALA A 732 31.25 1.67 -1.79
CA ALA A 732 32.43 2.02 -1.00
C ALA A 732 33.25 0.78 -0.62
N ASP A 733 32.58 -0.36 -0.41
CA ASP A 733 33.25 -1.61 -0.04
C ASP A 733 34.08 -2.18 -1.19
N ILE A 734 33.53 -2.21 -2.42
CA ILE A 734 34.28 -2.65 -3.59
C ILE A 734 35.43 -1.69 -3.93
N ARG A 735 35.26 -0.38 -3.72
CA ARG A 735 36.35 0.59 -3.89
C ARG A 735 37.49 0.33 -2.92
N SER A 736 37.16 0.20 -1.63
CA SER A 736 38.15 -0.07 -0.58
C SER A 736 38.83 -1.42 -0.81
N ALA A 737 38.07 -2.45 -1.21
CA ALA A 737 38.60 -3.76 -1.57
C ALA A 737 39.54 -3.69 -2.78
N ALA A 738 39.19 -2.90 -3.81
CA ALA A 738 40.04 -2.71 -4.98
C ALA A 738 41.36 -2.02 -4.60
N ASP A 739 41.33 -1.02 -3.74
CA ASP A 739 42.53 -0.34 -3.24
C ASP A 739 43.45 -1.30 -2.46
N VAL A 740 42.89 -2.18 -1.62
CA VAL A 740 43.64 -3.22 -0.89
C VAL A 740 44.26 -4.22 -1.86
N VAL A 741 43.47 -4.73 -2.82
CA VAL A 741 43.96 -5.69 -3.83
C VAL A 741 45.10 -5.07 -4.64
N ILE A 742 44.99 -3.81 -5.06
CA ILE A 742 46.06 -3.10 -5.79
C ILE A 742 47.30 -2.91 -4.91
N ALA A 743 47.12 -2.54 -3.63
CA ALA A 743 48.23 -2.32 -2.71
C ALA A 743 49.04 -3.59 -2.41
N GLN A 744 48.37 -4.74 -2.36
CA GLN A 744 48.95 -6.04 -2.00
C GLN A 744 49.33 -6.93 -3.20
N SER A 745 49.22 -6.42 -4.43
CA SER A 745 49.58 -7.11 -5.68
C SER A 745 50.68 -6.40 -6.47
N LYS A 746 51.67 -5.85 -5.76
CA LYS A 746 52.83 -5.18 -6.38
C LYS A 746 53.78 -6.19 -7.04
N ASP A 747 54.34 -5.84 -8.19
CA ASP A 747 55.32 -6.65 -8.94
C ASP A 747 54.86 -8.09 -9.26
N ASP A 748 53.57 -8.28 -9.59
CA ASP A 748 52.96 -9.59 -9.87
C ASP A 748 53.05 -10.64 -8.73
N LYS A 749 53.44 -10.22 -7.54
CA LYS A 749 53.41 -11.03 -6.31
C LYS A 749 52.20 -10.65 -5.47
N VAL A 750 51.34 -11.62 -5.18
CA VAL A 750 50.08 -11.42 -4.47
C VAL A 750 50.19 -12.00 -3.06
N ASP A 751 49.97 -11.16 -2.04
CA ASP A 751 49.85 -11.61 -0.65
C ASP A 751 48.40 -12.00 -0.32
N TRP A 752 48.08 -13.28 -0.56
CA TRP A 752 46.75 -13.84 -0.33
C TRP A 752 46.32 -13.77 1.14
N ALA A 753 47.23 -13.96 2.09
CA ALA A 753 46.89 -14.00 3.51
C ALA A 753 46.39 -12.63 3.99
N THR A 754 47.07 -11.55 3.57
CA THR A 754 46.66 -10.18 3.90
C THR A 754 45.38 -9.78 3.17
N ILE A 755 45.21 -10.15 1.89
CA ILE A 755 43.98 -9.86 1.13
C ILE A 755 42.78 -10.54 1.79
N HIS A 756 42.86 -11.84 2.07
CA HIS A 756 41.79 -12.58 2.76
C HIS A 756 41.50 -12.00 4.14
N GLY A 757 42.53 -11.74 4.93
CA GLY A 757 42.38 -11.21 6.28
C GLY A 757 41.70 -9.84 6.33
N VAL A 758 42.02 -8.93 5.41
CA VAL A 758 41.41 -7.57 5.37
C VAL A 758 39.99 -7.61 4.78
N LEU A 759 39.78 -8.39 3.71
CA LEU A 759 38.45 -8.55 3.12
C LEU A 759 37.46 -9.20 4.10
N GLU A 760 37.91 -10.19 4.87
CA GLU A 760 37.12 -10.85 5.88
C GLU A 760 36.88 -9.95 7.10
N ASN A 761 37.92 -9.52 7.81
CA ASN A 761 37.75 -8.90 9.12
C ASN A 761 37.30 -7.43 9.06
N ALA A 762 37.61 -6.71 7.97
CA ALA A 762 37.40 -5.26 7.92
C ALA A 762 36.32 -4.84 6.90
N ILE A 763 36.28 -5.44 5.70
CA ILE A 763 35.43 -4.94 4.61
C ILE A 763 34.08 -5.67 4.57
N TYR A 764 34.08 -6.98 4.27
CA TYR A 764 32.84 -7.74 4.06
C TYR A 764 32.34 -8.42 5.34
N GLY A 765 33.21 -9.08 6.10
CA GLY A 765 32.81 -9.74 7.35
C GLY A 765 32.55 -8.76 8.50
N GLY A 766 33.12 -7.54 8.45
CA GLY A 766 32.76 -6.46 9.37
C GLY A 766 31.29 -6.03 9.31
N ARG A 767 30.57 -6.42 8.25
CA ARG A 767 29.12 -6.20 8.09
C ARG A 767 28.27 -7.40 8.51
N MET A 768 28.88 -8.57 8.71
CA MET A 768 28.19 -9.81 9.02
C MET A 768 28.12 -10.03 10.53
N GLU A 769 26.96 -10.46 11.01
CA GLU A 769 26.74 -10.76 12.44
C GLU A 769 26.84 -12.26 12.74
N SER A 770 26.50 -13.11 11.77
CA SER A 770 26.44 -14.57 11.94
C SER A 770 27.76 -15.24 11.61
N ASP A 771 28.28 -16.04 12.55
CA ASP A 771 29.47 -16.87 12.33
C ASP A 771 29.31 -17.83 11.15
N PHE A 772 28.09 -18.32 10.89
CA PHE A 772 27.82 -19.18 9.75
C PHE A 772 27.97 -18.44 8.42
N ASP A 773 27.47 -17.20 8.33
CA ASP A 773 27.61 -16.38 7.14
C ASP A 773 29.09 -16.04 6.88
N VAL A 774 29.87 -15.78 7.94
CA VAL A 774 31.34 -15.61 7.83
C VAL A 774 32.02 -16.89 7.31
N ARG A 775 31.58 -18.08 7.74
CA ARG A 775 32.09 -19.36 7.17
C ARG A 775 31.80 -19.46 5.67
N VAL A 776 30.61 -19.07 5.21
CA VAL A 776 30.25 -19.05 3.79
C VAL A 776 31.13 -18.05 3.02
N LEU A 777 31.36 -16.86 3.58
CA LEU A 777 32.22 -15.84 2.99
C LEU A 777 33.66 -16.34 2.79
N ARG A 778 34.23 -17.03 3.80
CA ARG A 778 35.56 -17.64 3.71
C ARG A 778 35.66 -18.63 2.54
N GLN A 779 34.63 -19.47 2.36
CA GLN A 779 34.61 -20.43 1.24
C GLN A 779 34.57 -19.75 -0.14
N TYR A 780 33.93 -18.58 -0.25
CA TYR A 780 33.98 -17.79 -1.49
C TYR A 780 35.37 -17.23 -1.77
N PHE A 781 36.05 -16.75 -0.73
CA PHE A 781 37.40 -16.26 -0.84
C PHE A 781 38.38 -17.37 -1.27
N ASP A 782 38.33 -18.54 -0.64
CA ASP A 782 39.17 -19.69 -0.99
C ASP A 782 38.94 -20.18 -2.44
N ARG A 783 37.72 -20.03 -2.96
CA ARG A 783 37.35 -20.45 -4.32
C ARG A 783 37.69 -19.42 -5.40
N LEU A 784 37.42 -18.13 -5.16
CA LEU A 784 37.49 -17.08 -6.18
C LEU A 784 38.79 -16.27 -6.12
N MET A 785 39.39 -16.13 -4.94
CA MET A 785 40.58 -15.33 -4.68
C MET A 785 41.75 -16.25 -4.33
N THR A 786 42.14 -17.10 -5.29
CA THR A 786 43.27 -18.04 -5.16
C THR A 786 44.15 -18.01 -6.41
N GLN A 787 45.43 -18.39 -6.29
CA GLN A 787 46.39 -18.39 -7.39
C GLN A 787 45.94 -19.22 -8.61
N GLY A 788 45.12 -20.26 -8.41
CA GLY A 788 44.54 -21.06 -9.50
C GLY A 788 43.56 -20.31 -10.41
N VAL A 789 43.08 -19.14 -10.00
CA VAL A 789 42.21 -18.24 -10.79
C VAL A 789 43.04 -17.23 -11.61
N LEU A 790 44.37 -17.20 -11.45
CA LEU A 790 45.28 -16.32 -12.18
C LEU A 790 46.07 -17.11 -13.24
N GLY A 791 46.17 -16.57 -14.46
CA GLY A 791 47.04 -17.10 -15.53
C GLY A 791 46.34 -17.63 -16.79
N ASN A 792 47.16 -17.96 -17.80
CA ASN A 792 46.71 -18.15 -19.20
C ASN A 792 46.15 -19.55 -19.57
N ALA A 793 46.28 -20.58 -18.73
CA ALA A 793 46.11 -21.97 -19.18
C ALA A 793 45.06 -22.84 -18.45
N GLY A 794 44.40 -22.34 -17.39
CA GLY A 794 43.45 -23.19 -16.64
C GLY A 794 42.51 -22.49 -15.64
N ALA A 795 42.62 -21.18 -15.46
CA ALA A 795 41.81 -20.43 -14.51
C ALA A 795 40.37 -20.22 -15.02
N GLN A 796 39.40 -20.81 -14.33
CA GLN A 796 37.98 -20.65 -14.60
C GLN A 796 37.28 -20.12 -13.34
N ILE A 797 36.56 -19.01 -13.45
CA ILE A 797 35.71 -18.49 -12.36
C ILE A 797 34.44 -19.36 -12.22
N LYS A 798 33.90 -19.76 -13.37
CA LYS A 798 32.74 -20.64 -13.54
C LYS A 798 33.12 -21.69 -14.59
N GLN A 799 32.53 -22.88 -14.55
CA GLN A 799 32.67 -23.86 -15.63
C GLN A 799 32.39 -23.17 -16.98
N GLY A 800 33.44 -23.02 -17.79
CA GLY A 800 33.37 -22.41 -19.12
C GLY A 800 33.79 -20.92 -19.24
N THR A 801 33.82 -20.13 -18.16
CA THR A 801 34.16 -18.68 -18.22
C THR A 801 35.62 -18.43 -17.85
N ARG A 802 36.41 -17.90 -18.78
CA ARG A 802 37.84 -17.60 -18.61
C ARG A 802 38.06 -16.09 -18.53
N ILE A 803 38.88 -15.65 -17.57
CA ILE A 803 39.23 -14.23 -17.44
C ILE A 803 40.30 -13.86 -18.48
N PRO A 804 40.05 -12.90 -19.37
CA PRO A 804 41.07 -12.39 -20.29
C PRO A 804 42.29 -11.84 -19.53
N ALA A 805 43.49 -12.22 -19.95
CA ALA A 805 44.75 -11.67 -19.40
C ALA A 805 45.10 -10.35 -20.09
N THR A 806 44.22 -9.37 -20.01
CA THR A 806 44.38 -8.07 -20.67
C THR A 806 44.02 -6.91 -19.74
N ASN A 807 44.47 -5.71 -20.09
CA ASN A 807 44.17 -4.46 -19.39
C ASN A 807 43.14 -3.60 -20.14
N THR A 808 42.49 -4.16 -21.17
CA THR A 808 41.53 -3.42 -22.00
C THR A 808 40.10 -3.58 -21.48
N ARG A 809 39.46 -2.48 -21.06
CA ARG A 809 38.07 -2.47 -20.56
C ARG A 809 37.08 -3.12 -21.53
N LYS A 810 37.18 -2.85 -22.84
CA LYS A 810 36.22 -3.37 -23.84
C LYS A 810 36.13 -4.89 -23.84
N GLN A 811 37.25 -5.60 -23.71
CA GLN A 811 37.26 -7.06 -23.71
C GLN A 811 36.59 -7.66 -22.46
N PHE A 812 36.67 -6.98 -21.31
CA PHE A 812 35.91 -7.38 -20.13
C PHE A 812 34.42 -7.11 -20.29
N MET A 813 34.03 -5.99 -20.92
CA MET A 813 32.62 -5.69 -21.21
C MET A 813 32.04 -6.71 -22.19
N ASP A 814 32.75 -7.04 -23.27
CA ASP A 814 32.33 -8.04 -24.27
C ASP A 814 32.15 -9.43 -23.61
N LEU A 815 33.07 -9.81 -22.71
CA LEU A 815 32.96 -11.03 -21.90
C LEU A 815 31.69 -11.03 -21.01
N ILE A 816 31.41 -9.91 -20.35
CA ILE A 816 30.23 -9.78 -19.50
C ILE A 816 28.95 -9.92 -20.34
N GLU A 817 28.94 -9.37 -21.55
CA GLU A 817 27.81 -9.45 -22.47
C GLU A 817 27.60 -10.86 -23.05
N SER A 818 28.68 -11.59 -23.38
CA SER A 818 28.62 -12.92 -24.00
C SER A 818 28.37 -14.07 -23.03
N ASP A 819 29.05 -14.06 -21.87
CA ASP A 819 29.14 -15.26 -21.00
C ASP A 819 28.09 -15.27 -19.88
N PHE A 820 27.47 -14.12 -19.59
CA PHE A 820 26.42 -13.99 -18.57
C PHE A 820 25.04 -13.78 -19.20
N ALA A 821 24.10 -14.64 -18.79
CA ALA A 821 22.70 -14.54 -19.15
C ALA A 821 22.02 -13.36 -18.43
N GLU A 822 20.85 -12.96 -18.91
CA GLU A 822 20.03 -11.93 -18.25
C GLU A 822 19.34 -12.44 -16.98
N SER A 823 19.03 -13.74 -16.92
CA SER A 823 18.50 -14.41 -15.74
C SER A 823 19.58 -15.19 -15.02
N ASP A 824 19.70 -14.95 -13.71
CA ASP A 824 20.62 -15.69 -12.86
C ASP A 824 20.03 -17.06 -12.49
N ILE A 825 20.91 -18.04 -12.29
CA ILE A 825 20.56 -19.41 -11.90
C ILE A 825 21.23 -19.68 -10.55
N PRO A 826 20.57 -20.36 -9.57
CA PRO A 826 21.13 -20.66 -8.25
C PRO A 826 22.54 -21.28 -8.27
N SER A 827 22.82 -22.11 -9.27
CA SER A 827 24.13 -22.77 -9.45
C SER A 827 25.28 -21.78 -9.66
N LEU A 828 25.01 -20.57 -10.18
CA LEU A 828 25.99 -19.48 -10.27
C LEU A 828 26.50 -19.07 -8.89
N PHE A 829 25.63 -19.11 -7.89
CA PHE A 829 25.94 -18.80 -6.50
C PHE A 829 26.35 -20.03 -5.70
N ALA A 830 26.56 -21.19 -6.34
CA ALA A 830 26.77 -22.47 -5.67
C ALA A 830 25.62 -22.85 -4.71
N LEU A 831 24.42 -22.37 -4.99
CA LEU A 831 23.19 -22.77 -4.32
C LEU A 831 22.53 -23.94 -5.07
N PRO A 832 21.79 -24.80 -4.36
CA PRO A 832 21.07 -25.91 -4.98
C PRO A 832 19.92 -25.39 -5.87
N PRO A 833 19.52 -26.15 -6.90
CA PRO A 833 18.49 -25.72 -7.85
C PRO A 833 17.11 -25.51 -7.21
N ASN A 834 16.84 -26.15 -6.06
CA ASN A 834 15.59 -25.96 -5.31
C ASN A 834 15.53 -24.62 -4.53
N ALA A 835 16.65 -23.89 -4.39
CA ALA A 835 16.70 -22.63 -3.63
C ALA A 835 15.77 -21.54 -4.20
N ASP A 836 15.61 -21.50 -5.53
CA ASP A 836 14.66 -20.61 -6.18
C ASP A 836 13.23 -20.86 -5.69
N ARG A 837 12.84 -22.13 -5.46
CA ARG A 837 11.47 -22.48 -5.06
C ARG A 837 11.15 -21.92 -3.68
N THR A 838 12.12 -21.96 -2.77
CA THR A 838 11.98 -21.41 -1.41
C THR A 838 11.72 -19.91 -1.45
N VAL A 839 12.56 -19.17 -2.18
CA VAL A 839 12.46 -17.72 -2.32
C VAL A 839 11.13 -17.33 -2.97
N GLN A 840 10.78 -17.99 -4.06
CA GLN A 840 9.54 -17.70 -4.78
C GLN A 840 8.31 -17.96 -3.92
N ARG A 841 8.33 -19.01 -3.08
CA ARG A 841 7.24 -19.29 -2.13
C ARG A 841 7.08 -18.17 -1.09
N THR A 842 8.17 -17.68 -0.51
CA THR A 842 8.13 -16.55 0.43
C THR A 842 7.63 -15.28 -0.25
N LYS A 843 8.10 -15.00 -1.47
CA LYS A 843 7.60 -13.86 -2.27
C LYS A 843 6.11 -13.98 -2.59
N VAL A 844 5.63 -15.18 -2.93
CA VAL A 844 4.19 -15.44 -3.15
C VAL A 844 3.39 -15.13 -1.88
N GLN A 845 3.83 -15.60 -0.72
CA GLN A 845 3.17 -15.30 0.55
C GLN A 845 3.11 -13.78 0.79
N SER A 846 4.21 -13.06 0.57
CA SER A 846 4.25 -11.60 0.69
C SER A 846 3.26 -10.92 -0.28
N VAL A 847 3.21 -11.34 -1.55
CA VAL A 847 2.29 -10.78 -2.55
C VAL A 847 0.83 -11.05 -2.14
N THR A 848 0.52 -12.26 -1.69
CA THR A 848 -0.82 -12.62 -1.24
C THR A 848 -1.25 -11.79 -0.02
N THR A 849 -0.38 -11.63 0.98
CA THR A 849 -0.63 -10.78 2.14
C THR A 849 -0.82 -9.32 1.73
N ASN A 850 -0.02 -8.80 0.80
CA ASN A 850 -0.17 -7.44 0.29
C ASN A 850 -1.49 -7.25 -0.47
N LEU A 851 -1.94 -8.25 -1.25
CA LEU A 851 -3.27 -8.25 -1.89
C LEU A 851 -4.41 -8.25 -0.86
N VAL A 852 -4.27 -8.96 0.27
CA VAL A 852 -5.23 -8.89 1.38
C VAL A 852 -5.31 -7.45 1.90
N ARG A 853 -4.16 -6.84 2.21
CA ARG A 853 -4.06 -5.49 2.77
C ARG A 853 -4.73 -4.43 1.88
N LEU A 854 -4.57 -4.53 0.55
CA LEU A 854 -5.25 -3.63 -0.38
C LEU A 854 -6.77 -3.74 -0.35
N VAL A 855 -7.31 -4.95 -0.21
CA VAL A 855 -8.77 -5.19 -0.28
C VAL A 855 -9.45 -4.97 1.08
N GLU A 856 -8.76 -5.21 2.20
CA GLU A 856 -9.31 -5.18 3.56
C GLU A 856 -8.95 -3.96 4.39
N ALA A 857 -8.27 -2.94 3.82
CA ALA A 857 -7.97 -1.69 4.49
C ALA A 857 -9.21 -0.81 4.80
N LYS A 858 -10.33 -1.41 5.20
CA LYS A 858 -11.30 -0.76 6.09
C LYS A 858 -10.65 -0.71 7.47
N VAL A 859 -10.20 0.48 7.84
CA VAL A 859 -9.51 0.78 9.09
C VAL A 859 -10.24 0.16 10.27
N ALA A 860 -9.55 -0.67 11.04
CA ALA A 860 -10.06 -1.28 12.28
C ALA A 860 -10.63 -0.25 13.29
N SER A 861 -10.30 1.04 13.13
CA SER A 861 -10.80 2.15 13.95
C SER A 861 -12.29 2.47 13.75
N SER A 862 -12.92 2.05 12.64
CA SER A 862 -14.35 2.30 12.38
C SER A 862 -15.23 1.05 12.45
N MET A 863 -14.66 -0.11 12.77
CA MET A 863 -15.42 -1.36 12.80
C MET A 863 -16.39 -1.39 13.98
N THR A 864 -17.66 -1.63 13.69
CA THR A 864 -18.70 -1.80 14.73
C THR A 864 -18.48 -3.12 15.47
N ARG A 865 -18.99 -3.20 16.70
CA ARG A 865 -18.86 -4.41 17.54
C ARG A 865 -19.39 -5.69 16.88
N GLU A 866 -20.38 -5.57 15.99
CA GLU A 866 -20.93 -6.68 15.20
C GLU A 866 -19.93 -7.18 14.15
N GLN A 867 -19.21 -6.27 13.49
CA GLN A 867 -18.17 -6.62 12.53
C GLN A 867 -16.95 -7.25 13.22
N TRP A 868 -16.60 -6.76 14.41
CA TRP A 868 -15.62 -7.40 15.29
C TRP A 868 -16.03 -8.83 15.65
N ALA A 869 -17.31 -9.04 15.97
CA ALA A 869 -17.84 -10.36 16.28
C ALA A 869 -17.75 -11.31 15.06
N GLU A 870 -18.17 -10.85 13.88
CA GLU A 870 -18.14 -11.66 12.66
C GLU A 870 -16.71 -12.11 12.29
N ALA A 871 -15.74 -11.21 12.41
CA ALA A 871 -14.35 -11.49 12.06
C ALA A 871 -13.59 -12.31 13.13
N LEU A 872 -13.84 -12.08 14.42
CA LEU A 872 -13.13 -12.78 15.51
C LEU A 872 -13.78 -14.10 15.94
N ASN A 873 -15.10 -14.28 15.75
CA ASN A 873 -15.79 -15.52 16.15
C ASN A 873 -15.18 -16.80 15.56
N PRO A 874 -14.73 -16.84 14.28
CA PRO A 874 -14.03 -18.00 13.75
C PRO A 874 -12.75 -18.36 14.52
N LEU A 875 -11.95 -17.37 14.90
CA LEU A 875 -10.72 -17.55 15.69
C LEU A 875 -11.03 -18.02 17.11
N LEU A 876 -12.04 -17.41 17.76
CA LEU A 876 -12.49 -17.80 19.09
C LEU A 876 -13.02 -19.23 19.10
N ASN A 877 -13.81 -19.60 18.09
CA ASN A 877 -14.32 -20.97 17.94
C ASN A 877 -13.20 -21.98 17.68
N LEU A 878 -12.20 -21.63 16.87
CA LEU A 878 -11.01 -22.46 16.65
C LEU A 878 -10.27 -22.72 17.96
N TRP A 879 -10.05 -21.68 18.77
CA TRP A 879 -9.38 -21.82 20.06
C TRP A 879 -10.13 -22.78 21.00
N VAL A 880 -11.46 -22.64 21.08
CA VAL A 880 -12.32 -23.56 21.84
C VAL A 880 -12.19 -25.00 21.33
N GLN A 881 -12.21 -25.21 20.01
CA GLN A 881 -12.06 -26.55 19.42
C GLN A 881 -10.69 -27.18 19.72
N LEU A 882 -9.62 -26.39 19.76
CA LEU A 882 -8.27 -26.86 20.08
C LEU A 882 -8.11 -27.20 21.57
N CYS A 883 -8.73 -26.42 22.46
CA CYS A 883 -8.61 -26.57 23.91
C CYS A 883 -9.59 -27.59 24.52
N GLN A 884 -10.78 -27.77 23.93
CA GLN A 884 -11.79 -28.75 24.40
C GLN A 884 -11.23 -30.16 24.69
N PRO A 885 -10.44 -30.79 23.80
CA PRO A 885 -9.87 -32.11 24.05
C PRO A 885 -8.77 -32.13 25.13
N HIS A 886 -8.26 -30.97 25.56
CA HIS A 886 -7.13 -30.83 26.47
C HIS A 886 -7.42 -29.86 27.64
N ALA A 887 -8.65 -29.85 28.16
CA ALA A 887 -9.08 -28.96 29.25
C ALA A 887 -8.20 -29.05 30.52
N GLU A 888 -7.52 -30.18 30.70
CA GLU A 888 -6.56 -30.43 31.79
C GLU A 888 -5.31 -29.51 31.74
N LEU A 889 -4.97 -28.94 30.58
CA LEU A 889 -3.89 -27.96 30.45
C LEU A 889 -4.21 -26.62 31.15
N LEU A 890 -5.48 -26.35 31.45
CA LEU A 890 -5.90 -25.12 32.13
C LEU A 890 -6.04 -25.29 33.65
N THR A 891 -6.02 -26.54 34.15
CA THR A 891 -6.32 -26.87 35.55
C THR A 891 -5.14 -27.52 36.30
N MET A 892 -4.06 -27.85 35.60
CA MET A 892 -2.89 -28.51 36.20
C MET A 892 -2.14 -27.58 37.16
N HIS A 893 -1.77 -28.10 38.33
CA HIS A 893 -0.91 -27.42 39.31
C HIS A 893 0.38 -28.22 39.50
N LEU A 894 1.52 -27.58 39.29
CA LEU A 894 2.83 -28.22 39.36
C LEU A 894 3.32 -28.36 40.81
N GLY A 895 3.88 -29.52 41.14
CA GLY A 895 4.52 -29.80 42.44
C GLY A 895 5.90 -29.15 42.60
N LYS A 896 6.65 -29.52 43.65
CA LYS A 896 8.01 -29.01 43.90
C LYS A 896 9.00 -29.47 42.82
N ARG A 897 10.01 -28.63 42.56
CA ARG A 897 11.06 -28.85 41.55
C ARG A 897 11.98 -30.01 41.91
N ASP A 898 12.22 -30.92 40.96
CA ASP A 898 13.08 -32.09 41.13
C ASP A 898 14.58 -31.77 41.04
N PRO A 899 15.46 -32.56 41.69
CA PRO A 899 16.90 -32.29 41.80
C PRO A 899 17.72 -32.64 40.54
N ARG A 900 17.18 -33.42 39.59
CA ARG A 900 17.88 -33.75 38.34
C ARG A 900 17.77 -32.62 37.32
N PRO A 901 18.83 -32.28 36.57
CA PRO A 901 18.83 -31.14 35.65
C PRO A 901 17.79 -31.23 34.53
N VAL A 902 17.64 -32.41 33.90
CA VAL A 902 16.68 -32.62 32.80
C VAL A 902 15.23 -32.62 33.31
N GLU A 903 14.93 -33.31 34.42
CA GLU A 903 13.60 -33.29 35.05
C GLU A 903 13.24 -31.86 35.51
N GLY A 904 14.20 -31.14 36.10
CA GLY A 904 14.04 -29.73 36.50
C GLY A 904 13.91 -28.75 35.33
N PHE A 905 14.36 -29.10 34.13
CA PHE A 905 14.09 -28.37 32.89
C PHE A 905 12.67 -28.63 32.41
N VAL A 906 12.24 -29.89 32.32
CA VAL A 906 10.90 -30.27 31.86
C VAL A 906 9.82 -29.65 32.76
N HIS A 907 10.04 -29.62 34.08
CA HIS A 907 9.15 -28.94 35.03
C HIS A 907 9.03 -27.44 34.74
N ALA A 908 10.15 -26.74 34.56
CA ALA A 908 10.16 -25.32 34.24
C ALA A 908 9.56 -25.01 32.86
N GLU A 909 9.74 -25.91 31.88
CA GLU A 909 9.14 -25.78 30.56
C GLU A 909 7.62 -25.94 30.61
N THR A 910 7.13 -26.89 31.43
CA THR A 910 5.70 -27.10 31.66
C THR A 910 5.06 -25.87 32.32
N GLU A 911 5.74 -25.25 33.29
CA GLU A 911 5.26 -24.02 33.94
C GLU A 911 5.09 -22.87 32.93
N VAL A 912 6.09 -22.66 32.06
CA VAL A 912 6.04 -21.62 31.02
C VAL A 912 4.95 -21.92 29.99
N SER A 913 4.80 -23.18 29.57
CA SER A 913 3.77 -23.56 28.60
C SER A 913 2.36 -23.35 29.13
N LEU A 914 2.09 -23.78 30.36
CA LEU A 914 0.78 -23.61 31.01
C LEU A 914 0.48 -22.12 31.23
N GLY A 915 1.49 -21.34 31.66
CA GLY A 915 1.35 -19.89 31.83
C GLY A 915 1.01 -19.17 30.53
N LEU A 916 1.60 -19.57 29.40
CA LEU A 916 1.27 -18.98 28.08
C LEU A 916 -0.15 -19.37 27.62
N VAL A 917 -0.53 -20.64 27.75
CA VAL A 917 -1.89 -21.09 27.41
C VAL A 917 -2.94 -20.35 28.25
N ALA A 918 -2.67 -20.11 29.53
CA ALA A 918 -3.54 -19.33 30.40
C ALA A 918 -3.66 -17.86 29.95
N THR A 919 -2.56 -17.21 29.55
CA THR A 919 -2.59 -15.84 29.01
C THR A 919 -3.43 -15.74 27.73
N VAL A 920 -3.30 -16.72 26.82
CA VAL A 920 -4.10 -16.75 25.58
C VAL A 920 -5.57 -16.98 25.90
N GLU A 921 -5.90 -17.91 26.79
CA GLU A 921 -7.28 -18.14 27.24
C GLU A 921 -7.90 -16.90 27.90
N GLU A 922 -7.15 -16.20 28.76
CA GLU A 922 -7.61 -14.95 29.39
C GLU A 922 -7.91 -13.88 28.35
N THR A 923 -7.05 -13.73 27.34
CA THR A 923 -7.24 -12.79 26.24
C THR A 923 -8.46 -13.15 25.40
N MET A 924 -8.60 -14.41 24.98
CA MET A 924 -9.73 -14.90 24.19
C MET A 924 -11.06 -14.79 24.95
N SER A 925 -11.06 -15.10 26.25
CA SER A 925 -12.22 -14.96 27.14
C SER A 925 -12.61 -13.50 27.33
N SER A 926 -11.63 -12.60 27.49
CA SER A 926 -11.87 -11.17 27.61
C SER A 926 -12.44 -10.59 26.32
N LEU A 927 -11.91 -10.96 25.16
CA LEU A 927 -12.46 -10.56 23.86
C LEU A 927 -13.88 -11.08 23.65
N ARG A 928 -14.17 -12.31 24.06
CA ARG A 928 -15.54 -12.86 24.03
C ARG A 928 -16.48 -12.07 24.93
N LYS A 929 -16.06 -11.72 26.15
CA LYS A 929 -16.84 -10.87 27.07
C LYS A 929 -17.09 -9.47 26.51
N VAL A 930 -16.13 -8.90 25.79
CA VAL A 930 -16.27 -7.61 25.10
C VAL A 930 -17.27 -7.73 23.94
N ILE A 931 -17.19 -8.80 23.14
CA ILE A 931 -18.14 -9.10 22.05
C ILE A 931 -19.55 -9.32 22.60
N ASP A 932 -19.70 -10.00 23.74
CA ASP A 932 -20.97 -10.24 24.42
C ASP A 932 -21.46 -9.01 25.22
N GLY A 933 -20.57 -8.05 25.50
CA GLY A 933 -20.90 -6.73 26.06
C GLY A 933 -20.89 -6.64 27.56
N THR A 934 -20.29 -7.63 28.19
CA THR A 934 -20.13 -7.73 29.64
C THR A 934 -18.89 -7.01 30.15
N MET A 935 -17.96 -6.63 29.25
CA MET A 935 -16.70 -5.97 29.57
C MET A 935 -16.42 -4.81 28.61
N LEU A 936 -15.76 -3.75 29.09
CA LEU A 936 -15.33 -2.59 28.29
C LEU A 936 -14.01 -2.87 27.57
N LEU A 937 -13.83 -2.31 26.38
CA LEU A 937 -12.63 -2.47 25.55
C LEU A 937 -11.47 -1.61 26.09
N SER A 938 -10.41 -2.23 26.60
CA SER A 938 -9.15 -1.56 26.95
C SER A 938 -8.31 -1.28 25.70
N GLU A 939 -7.33 -0.38 25.81
CA GLU A 939 -6.40 -0.09 24.71
C GLU A 939 -5.50 -1.28 24.37
N SER A 940 -5.09 -2.06 25.38
CA SER A 940 -4.33 -3.30 25.19
C SER A 940 -5.13 -4.35 24.41
N LEU A 941 -6.38 -4.62 24.80
CA LEU A 941 -7.27 -5.57 24.13
C LEU A 941 -7.57 -5.11 22.69
N ARG A 942 -7.68 -3.80 22.46
CA ARG A 942 -7.88 -3.26 21.10
C ARG A 942 -6.66 -3.54 20.21
N ALA A 943 -5.44 -3.32 20.73
CA ALA A 943 -4.22 -3.59 19.99
C ALA A 943 -4.06 -5.09 19.68
N GLU A 944 -4.30 -5.94 20.68
CA GLU A 944 -4.26 -7.39 20.50
C GLU A 944 -5.28 -7.85 19.46
N ALA A 945 -6.51 -7.38 19.57
CA ALA A 945 -7.57 -7.79 18.68
C ALA A 945 -7.40 -7.22 17.25
N ALA A 946 -6.80 -6.03 17.11
CA ALA A 946 -6.38 -5.51 15.81
C ALA A 946 -5.29 -6.38 15.16
N ALA A 947 -4.31 -6.85 15.94
CA ALA A 947 -3.29 -7.79 15.45
C ALA A 947 -3.93 -9.12 15.00
N MET A 948 -4.88 -9.66 15.78
CA MET A 948 -5.61 -10.88 15.40
C MET A 948 -6.41 -10.71 14.10
N LEU A 949 -7.05 -9.55 13.91
CA LEU A 949 -7.78 -9.23 12.68
C LEU A 949 -6.85 -9.09 11.47
N ALA A 950 -5.63 -8.56 11.68
CA ALA A 950 -4.59 -8.53 10.67
C ALA A 950 -4.00 -9.93 10.36
N GLY A 951 -4.38 -10.96 11.12
CA GLY A 951 -3.86 -12.32 11.01
C GLY A 951 -2.49 -12.52 11.67
N GLU A 952 -2.01 -11.51 12.40
CA GLU A 952 -0.70 -11.48 13.07
C GLU A 952 -0.83 -11.90 14.53
N VAL A 953 0.27 -12.41 15.10
CA VAL A 953 0.33 -12.77 16.52
C VAL A 953 0.49 -11.50 17.37
N PRO A 954 -0.35 -11.28 18.40
CA PRO A 954 -0.16 -10.17 19.32
C PRO A 954 1.21 -10.16 19.99
N LEU A 955 1.85 -8.99 20.05
CA LEU A 955 3.19 -8.81 20.65
C LEU A 955 3.31 -9.31 22.10
N ALA A 956 2.21 -9.30 22.86
CA ALA A 956 2.18 -9.80 24.24
C ALA A 956 2.38 -11.33 24.34
N TRP A 957 2.08 -12.07 23.26
CA TRP A 957 2.24 -13.52 23.20
C TRP A 957 3.61 -13.92 22.65
N ASP A 958 4.21 -13.02 21.87
CA ASP A 958 5.47 -13.25 21.18
C ASP A 958 6.67 -13.28 22.15
N GLY A 959 7.72 -14.00 21.78
CA GLY A 959 8.98 -14.09 22.55
C GLY A 959 9.07 -15.22 23.59
N LYS A 960 7.98 -15.93 23.93
CA LYS A 960 8.07 -17.12 24.82
C LYS A 960 8.58 -18.37 24.10
N PHE A 961 8.23 -18.53 22.82
CA PHE A 961 8.79 -19.56 21.93
C PHE A 961 8.80 -19.03 20.49
N SER A 962 9.70 -19.56 19.66
CA SER A 962 9.76 -19.21 18.23
C SER A 962 8.58 -19.88 17.50
N GLY A 963 7.54 -19.12 17.20
CA GLY A 963 6.35 -19.61 16.49
C GLY A 963 6.17 -18.97 15.10
N PRO A 964 5.23 -19.47 14.29
CA PRO A 964 4.85 -18.84 13.02
C PRO A 964 4.30 -17.41 13.20
N GLU A 965 4.54 -16.53 12.24
CA GLU A 965 4.01 -15.15 12.27
C GLU A 965 2.47 -15.07 12.19
N ALA A 966 1.86 -16.05 11.50
CA ALA A 966 0.41 -16.11 11.35
C ALA A 966 -0.27 -16.72 12.57
N ILE A 967 -1.34 -16.08 13.06
CA ILE A 967 -2.02 -16.45 14.29
C ILE A 967 -2.60 -17.87 14.29
N ILE A 968 -3.20 -18.32 13.18
CA ILE A 968 -3.84 -19.65 13.13
C ILE A 968 -2.81 -20.79 13.24
N PRO A 969 -1.74 -20.83 12.42
CA PRO A 969 -0.63 -21.77 12.61
C PRO A 969 0.00 -21.67 14.00
N TRP A 970 0.15 -20.46 14.53
CA TRP A 970 0.72 -20.24 15.85
C TRP A 970 -0.11 -20.85 16.97
N LEU A 971 -1.44 -20.66 16.98
CA LEU A 971 -2.33 -21.26 17.98
C LEU A 971 -2.29 -22.79 17.93
N LYS A 972 -2.25 -23.37 16.73
CA LYS A 972 -2.10 -24.83 16.55
C LYS A 972 -0.75 -25.33 17.07
N ALA A 973 0.33 -24.60 16.81
CA ALA A 973 1.67 -24.94 17.28
C ALA A 973 1.76 -24.86 18.81
N LEU A 974 1.19 -23.82 19.42
CA LEU A 974 1.13 -23.66 20.87
C LEU A 974 0.46 -24.86 21.55
N VAL A 975 -0.73 -25.24 21.09
CA VAL A 975 -1.47 -26.37 21.68
C VAL A 975 -0.73 -27.69 21.45
N ARG A 976 -0.19 -27.93 20.26
CA ARG A 976 0.62 -29.13 19.97
C ARG A 976 1.81 -29.24 20.94
N LYS A 977 2.61 -28.18 21.07
CA LYS A 977 3.79 -28.12 21.94
C LYS A 977 3.40 -28.28 23.41
N ALA A 978 2.35 -27.61 23.88
CA ALA A 978 1.88 -27.74 25.27
C ALA A 978 1.45 -29.18 25.61
N VAL A 979 0.74 -29.87 24.70
CA VAL A 979 0.38 -31.28 24.86
C VAL A 979 1.62 -32.18 24.85
N ALA A 980 2.59 -31.89 24.00
CA ALA A 980 3.83 -32.65 23.94
C ALA A 980 4.69 -32.46 25.21
N ILE A 981 4.90 -31.23 25.67
CA ILE A 981 5.62 -30.91 26.91
C ILE A 981 4.98 -31.61 28.13
N ARG A 982 3.65 -31.70 28.16
CA ARG A 982 2.97 -32.49 29.19
C ARG A 982 3.34 -33.98 29.13
N LYS A 983 3.31 -34.60 27.94
CA LYS A 983 3.74 -36.01 27.79
C LYS A 983 5.20 -36.19 28.20
N TRP A 984 6.04 -35.19 27.94
CA TRP A 984 7.43 -35.18 28.43
C TRP A 984 7.50 -35.13 29.95
N HIS A 985 6.64 -34.36 30.62
CA HIS A 985 6.55 -34.32 32.08
C HIS A 985 6.15 -35.69 32.65
N GLU A 986 5.13 -36.33 32.09
CA GLU A 986 4.70 -37.68 32.48
C GLU A 986 5.85 -38.70 32.33
N ARG A 987 6.55 -38.68 31.18
CA ARG A 987 7.71 -39.55 30.90
C ARG A 987 8.94 -39.24 31.77
N ALA A 988 9.12 -37.99 32.17
CA ALA A 988 10.18 -37.58 33.09
C ALA A 988 9.95 -38.15 34.49
N VAL A 989 8.70 -38.08 34.99
CA VAL A 989 8.30 -38.66 36.28
C VAL A 989 8.47 -40.19 36.30
N GLU A 990 8.20 -40.86 35.17
CA GLU A 990 8.42 -42.31 35.01
C GLU A 990 9.89 -42.70 34.81
N GLY A 991 10.78 -41.74 34.58
CA GLY A 991 12.21 -41.97 34.32
C GLY A 991 12.52 -42.64 32.97
N THR A 992 11.58 -42.62 32.03
CA THR A 992 11.69 -43.25 30.70
C THR A 992 12.12 -42.28 29.60
N LEU A 993 12.14 -40.97 29.88
CA LEU A 993 12.36 -39.91 28.89
C LEU A 993 13.60 -40.10 28.00
N LEU A 994 14.75 -40.43 28.58
CA LEU A 994 16.02 -40.56 27.84
C LEU A 994 16.19 -41.92 27.13
N ARG A 995 15.29 -42.89 27.35
CA ARG A 995 15.37 -44.24 26.76
C ARG A 995 14.63 -44.37 25.43
N GLU A 996 13.78 -43.42 25.13
CA GLU A 996 12.88 -43.42 23.99
C GLU A 996 13.24 -42.26 23.03
N GLN A 997 12.58 -42.22 21.88
CA GLN A 997 12.79 -41.17 20.88
C GLN A 997 12.25 -39.83 21.38
N VAL A 998 13.00 -38.77 21.08
CA VAL A 998 12.74 -37.41 21.55
C VAL A 998 12.70 -36.47 20.35
N ASP A 999 11.67 -35.62 20.27
CA ASP A 999 11.55 -34.60 19.23
C ASP A 999 11.78 -33.20 19.83
N LEU A 1000 12.84 -32.52 19.38
CA LEU A 1000 13.17 -31.18 19.88
C LEU A 1000 12.17 -30.12 19.42
N SER A 1001 11.41 -30.39 18.35
CA SER A 1001 10.35 -29.50 17.86
C SER A 1001 9.23 -29.33 18.90
N ASP A 1002 9.07 -30.24 19.85
CA ASP A 1002 8.00 -30.14 20.83
C ASP A 1002 8.29 -29.11 21.95
N LEU A 1003 9.53 -28.66 22.10
CA LEU A 1003 9.97 -27.77 23.18
C LEU A 1003 9.85 -26.29 22.80
N PHE A 1004 9.72 -25.41 23.80
CA PHE A 1004 9.83 -23.96 23.60
C PHE A 1004 11.30 -23.52 23.56
N ARG A 1005 12.15 -24.14 24.39
CA ARG A 1005 13.57 -23.80 24.56
C ARG A 1005 14.47 -25.04 24.41
N PRO A 1006 14.60 -25.58 23.18
CA PRO A 1006 15.37 -26.80 22.92
C PRO A 1006 16.87 -26.69 23.28
N ARG A 1007 17.47 -25.49 23.19
CA ARG A 1007 18.87 -25.28 23.61
C ARG A 1007 19.09 -25.58 25.10
N THR A 1008 18.18 -25.11 25.94
CA THR A 1008 18.25 -25.32 27.40
C THR A 1008 18.14 -26.79 27.77
N PHE A 1009 17.38 -27.58 26.99
CA PHE A 1009 17.33 -29.03 27.15
C PHE A 1009 18.69 -29.68 26.90
N LEU A 1010 19.39 -29.29 25.83
CA LEU A 1010 20.71 -29.81 25.50
C LEU A 1010 21.76 -29.44 26.56
N ASP A 1011 21.66 -28.23 27.13
CA ASP A 1011 22.50 -27.80 28.25
C ASP A 1011 22.17 -28.57 29.56
N ALA A 1012 20.90 -28.86 29.82
CA ALA A 1012 20.50 -29.70 30.95
C ALA A 1012 21.02 -31.14 30.78
N LEU A 1013 20.98 -31.68 29.56
CA LEU A 1013 21.58 -32.98 29.22
C LEU A 1013 23.10 -32.96 29.43
N ARG A 1014 23.78 -31.85 29.09
CA ARG A 1014 25.22 -31.64 29.35
C ARG A 1014 25.55 -31.64 30.84
N GLN A 1015 24.69 -31.04 31.67
CA GLN A 1015 24.86 -31.04 33.13
C GLN A 1015 24.64 -32.43 33.72
N GLU A 1016 23.66 -33.17 33.22
CA GLU A 1016 23.38 -34.53 33.67
C GLU A 1016 24.50 -35.50 33.28
N THR A 1017 25.01 -35.42 32.04
CA THR A 1017 26.16 -36.21 31.58
C THR A 1017 27.39 -35.92 32.42
N ALA A 1018 27.71 -34.64 32.69
CA ALA A 1018 28.83 -34.25 33.57
C ALA A 1018 28.70 -34.83 34.99
N ARG A 1019 27.49 -34.86 35.57
CA ARG A 1019 27.25 -35.48 36.89
C ARG A 1019 27.44 -37.00 36.86
N HIS A 1020 27.05 -37.65 35.75
CA HIS A 1020 27.20 -39.09 35.57
C HIS A 1020 28.66 -39.52 35.31
N THR A 1021 29.39 -38.79 34.45
CA THR A 1021 30.79 -39.08 34.10
C THR A 1021 31.79 -38.53 35.13
N ARG A 1022 31.34 -37.64 36.02
CA ARG A 1022 32.17 -36.89 37.00
C ARG A 1022 33.27 -36.06 36.35
N GLU A 1023 32.98 -35.50 35.18
CA GLU A 1023 33.89 -34.62 34.45
C GLU A 1023 33.45 -33.14 34.51
N PRO A 1024 34.38 -32.19 34.36
CA PRO A 1024 34.04 -30.77 34.20
C PRO A 1024 33.18 -30.54 32.94
N LEU A 1025 32.16 -29.68 33.02
CA LEU A 1025 31.32 -29.36 31.86
C LEU A 1025 32.11 -28.92 30.61
N VAL A 1026 33.24 -28.26 30.81
CA VAL A 1026 34.09 -27.70 29.74
C VAL A 1026 34.78 -28.79 28.91
N SER A 1027 35.06 -29.98 29.47
CA SER A 1027 35.71 -31.08 28.74
C SER A 1027 34.76 -31.86 27.82
N LEU A 1028 33.45 -31.64 27.95
CA LEU A 1028 32.42 -32.32 27.17
C LEU A 1028 32.15 -31.59 25.86
N ARG A 1029 32.15 -32.34 24.75
CA ARG A 1029 31.72 -31.90 23.42
C ARG A 1029 30.51 -32.69 22.93
N LEU A 1030 29.68 -32.03 22.13
CA LEU A 1030 28.52 -32.64 21.52
C LEU A 1030 28.96 -33.48 20.31
N VAL A 1031 28.51 -34.72 20.27
CA VAL A 1031 28.79 -35.66 19.19
C VAL A 1031 27.49 -36.18 18.64
N SER A 1032 27.36 -36.13 17.32
CA SER A 1032 26.20 -36.64 16.59
C SER A 1032 26.62 -37.77 15.66
N ASN A 1033 25.78 -38.81 15.58
CA ASN A 1033 25.92 -39.86 14.60
C ASN A 1033 24.56 -40.26 14.04
N VAL A 1034 24.50 -40.57 12.75
CA VAL A 1034 23.26 -40.95 12.07
C VAL A 1034 23.14 -42.48 12.11
N GLY A 1035 21.95 -42.99 12.49
CA GLY A 1035 21.64 -44.43 12.42
C GLY A 1035 22.17 -45.32 13.55
N SER A 1036 23.23 -44.92 14.29
CA SER A 1036 23.71 -45.67 15.46
C SER A 1036 24.23 -44.78 16.59
N ALA A 1037 24.09 -45.26 17.83
CA ALA A 1037 24.58 -44.55 19.01
C ALA A 1037 26.12 -44.43 18.98
N PRO A 1038 26.69 -43.25 19.30
CA PRO A 1038 28.13 -43.06 19.32
C PRO A 1038 28.80 -44.00 20.34
N ALA A 1039 29.86 -44.69 19.91
CA ALA A 1039 30.58 -45.66 20.74
C ALA A 1039 31.23 -44.97 21.96
N GLY A 1040 30.93 -45.45 23.17
CA GLY A 1040 31.46 -44.89 24.43
C GLY A 1040 30.60 -43.81 25.09
N ALA A 1041 29.43 -43.49 24.56
CA ALA A 1041 28.51 -42.51 25.16
C ALA A 1041 27.85 -43.03 26.45
N ALA A 1042 27.93 -42.25 27.54
CA ALA A 1042 27.29 -42.57 28.82
C ALA A 1042 25.75 -42.36 28.80
N LEU A 1043 25.30 -41.30 28.12
CA LEU A 1043 23.89 -40.97 27.90
C LEU A 1043 23.73 -40.50 26.46
N ALA A 1044 23.17 -41.37 25.61
CA ALA A 1044 22.84 -41.05 24.23
C ALA A 1044 21.33 -40.82 24.11
N VAL A 1045 20.93 -39.77 23.40
CA VAL A 1045 19.53 -39.44 23.13
C VAL A 1045 19.27 -39.57 21.63
N THR A 1046 18.16 -40.23 21.28
CA THR A 1046 17.72 -40.36 19.89
C THR A 1046 16.79 -39.19 19.54
N LEU A 1047 17.22 -38.37 18.59
CA LEU A 1047 16.48 -37.23 18.07
C LEU A 1047 15.75 -37.62 16.78
N ARG A 1048 14.45 -37.32 16.72
CA ARG A 1048 13.59 -37.57 15.56
C ARG A 1048 12.95 -36.27 15.08
N GLY A 1049 12.48 -36.26 13.82
CA GLY A 1049 11.69 -35.16 13.27
C GLY A 1049 12.50 -34.01 12.70
N MET A 1050 13.84 -34.12 12.70
CA MET A 1050 14.71 -33.13 12.10
C MET A 1050 14.57 -33.11 10.57
N LEU A 1051 14.69 -31.92 10.01
CA LEU A 1051 14.66 -31.66 8.59
C LEU A 1051 16.02 -31.13 8.14
N ILE A 1052 16.42 -31.42 6.92
CA ILE A 1052 17.64 -30.88 6.32
C ILE A 1052 17.31 -30.12 5.03
N GLN A 1053 17.94 -28.97 4.88
CA GLN A 1053 17.79 -28.09 3.73
C GLN A 1053 19.13 -27.97 2.99
N GLY A 1054 19.07 -27.94 1.66
CA GLY A 1054 20.19 -27.66 0.77
C GLY A 1054 21.06 -28.87 0.40
N VAL A 1055 20.94 -29.98 1.14
CA VAL A 1055 21.64 -31.26 0.89
C VAL A 1055 20.71 -32.42 1.21
N THR A 1056 20.95 -33.59 0.61
CA THR A 1056 20.29 -34.85 0.96
C THR A 1056 21.26 -35.78 1.67
N LEU A 1057 20.71 -36.70 2.46
CA LEU A 1057 21.48 -37.74 3.11
C LEU A 1057 21.24 -39.07 2.39
N SER A 1058 22.30 -39.67 1.85
CA SER A 1058 22.28 -40.96 1.17
C SER A 1058 23.15 -41.95 1.93
N GLY A 1059 22.52 -42.79 2.76
CA GLY A 1059 23.22 -43.64 3.73
C GLY A 1059 23.81 -42.83 4.88
N GLU A 1060 25.14 -42.86 5.06
CA GLU A 1060 25.86 -42.09 6.10
C GLU A 1060 26.46 -40.77 5.59
N TYR A 1061 26.39 -40.48 4.29
CA TYR A 1061 27.07 -39.34 3.67
C TYR A 1061 26.09 -38.29 3.15
N LEU A 1062 26.51 -37.02 3.21
CA LEU A 1062 25.82 -35.91 2.54
C LEU A 1062 26.10 -35.94 1.02
N GLU A 1063 25.04 -35.73 0.23
CA GLU A 1063 25.10 -35.62 -1.22
C GLU A 1063 24.49 -34.28 -1.70
N GLU A 1064 24.91 -33.85 -2.90
CA GLU A 1064 24.39 -32.66 -3.56
C GLU A 1064 22.96 -32.89 -4.08
N LEU A 1065 22.13 -31.85 -4.05
CA LEU A 1065 20.82 -31.87 -4.72
C LEU A 1065 21.01 -31.52 -6.20
N ASP A 1066 20.91 -32.53 -7.07
CA ASP A 1066 21.00 -32.31 -8.52
C ASP A 1066 19.63 -31.98 -9.16
N ALA A 1067 18.54 -32.30 -8.48
CA ALA A 1067 17.20 -32.25 -9.04
C ALA A 1067 16.41 -31.02 -8.56
N SER A 1068 15.78 -30.28 -9.49
CA SER A 1068 15.00 -29.08 -9.19
C SER A 1068 13.65 -29.36 -8.50
N ASP A 1069 13.14 -30.59 -8.65
CA ASP A 1069 11.90 -31.11 -8.08
C ASP A 1069 12.04 -31.56 -6.63
N ALA A 1070 13.27 -31.73 -6.13
CA ALA A 1070 13.56 -32.10 -4.75
C ALA A 1070 12.83 -31.20 -3.74
N PRO A 1071 12.33 -31.76 -2.63
CA PRO A 1071 11.59 -31.01 -1.62
C PRO A 1071 12.45 -29.90 -1.03
N VAL A 1072 11.80 -28.83 -0.55
CA VAL A 1072 12.49 -27.70 0.09
C VAL A 1072 13.27 -28.16 1.32
N ALA A 1073 12.67 -29.05 2.10
CA ALA A 1073 13.28 -29.67 3.27
C ALA A 1073 13.06 -31.19 3.22
N ALA A 1074 14.12 -31.96 3.36
CA ALA A 1074 14.05 -33.42 3.42
C ALA A 1074 14.01 -33.90 4.87
N SER A 1075 13.25 -34.94 5.16
CA SER A 1075 13.26 -35.56 6.49
C SER A 1075 14.59 -36.26 6.74
N LEU A 1076 15.22 -35.94 7.87
CA LEU A 1076 16.43 -36.60 8.30
C LEU A 1076 16.09 -37.90 9.06
N PRO A 1077 16.86 -38.99 8.92
CA PRO A 1077 16.72 -40.18 9.76
C PRO A 1077 17.04 -39.89 11.23
N ASP A 1078 16.76 -40.86 12.11
CA ASP A 1078 17.03 -40.71 13.54
C ASP A 1078 18.52 -40.39 13.82
N VAL A 1079 18.75 -39.28 14.52
CA VAL A 1079 20.09 -38.79 14.90
C VAL A 1079 20.36 -39.09 16.36
N TYR A 1080 21.46 -39.77 16.64
CA TYR A 1080 21.91 -39.98 18.02
C TYR A 1080 22.83 -38.85 18.44
N VAL A 1081 22.53 -38.24 19.58
CA VAL A 1081 23.32 -37.15 20.15
C VAL A 1081 23.76 -37.50 21.56
N ALA A 1082 25.05 -37.29 21.85
CA ALA A 1082 25.62 -37.51 23.16
C ALA A 1082 26.71 -36.47 23.49
N TRP A 1083 26.85 -36.13 24.77
CA TRP A 1083 27.98 -35.35 25.27
C TRP A 1083 29.11 -36.29 25.70
N MET A 1084 30.29 -36.15 25.10
CA MET A 1084 31.44 -37.02 25.36
C MET A 1084 32.70 -36.22 25.72
N PRO A 1085 33.60 -36.77 26.57
CA PRO A 1085 34.91 -36.20 26.85
C PRO A 1085 35.77 -36.08 25.60
N GLU A 1086 36.57 -35.02 25.49
CA GLU A 1086 37.50 -34.81 24.36
C GLU A 1086 38.50 -35.98 24.19
N SER A 1087 38.85 -36.69 25.27
CA SER A 1087 39.76 -37.85 25.25
C SER A 1087 39.11 -39.17 24.78
N ALA A 1088 37.78 -39.28 24.80
CA ALA A 1088 37.05 -40.46 24.31
C ALA A 1088 36.77 -40.37 22.79
N HIS A 1089 37.07 -39.21 22.20
CA HIS A 1089 36.96 -38.96 20.78
C HIS A 1089 38.21 -39.50 20.08
N ALA A 1090 38.10 -40.67 19.44
CA ALA A 1090 39.11 -41.09 18.47
C ALA A 1090 39.00 -40.18 17.23
N ASP A 1091 40.14 -39.64 16.79
CA ASP A 1091 40.32 -38.83 15.58
C ASP A 1091 39.97 -39.60 14.29
N ASP A 1092 38.68 -39.76 13.97
CA ASP A 1092 38.22 -40.14 12.63
C ASP A 1092 37.71 -38.91 11.85
N ALA A 1093 38.41 -37.78 11.98
CA ALA A 1093 37.98 -36.45 11.53
C ALA A 1093 38.55 -36.02 10.16
N ALA A 1094 38.75 -36.93 9.20
CA ALA A 1094 39.27 -36.51 7.89
C ALA A 1094 38.20 -35.84 7.00
N HIS A 1095 36.90 -36.14 7.17
CA HIS A 1095 35.84 -35.68 6.26
C HIS A 1095 34.50 -35.45 6.98
N THR A 1096 34.43 -34.46 7.90
CA THR A 1096 33.16 -34.06 8.53
C THR A 1096 32.86 -32.58 8.33
N VAL A 1097 31.58 -32.23 8.19
CA VAL A 1097 31.09 -30.84 8.12
C VAL A 1097 30.17 -30.55 9.30
N ALA A 1098 30.32 -29.37 9.90
CA ALA A 1098 29.45 -28.88 10.96
C ALA A 1098 28.31 -28.07 10.33
N LEU A 1099 27.08 -28.58 10.45
CA LEU A 1099 25.86 -27.91 9.98
C LEU A 1099 25.14 -27.24 11.15
N PRO A 1100 24.71 -25.97 11.00
CA PRO A 1100 23.94 -25.29 12.02
C PRO A 1100 22.52 -25.85 12.11
N VAL A 1101 22.02 -25.97 13.33
CA VAL A 1101 20.63 -26.34 13.64
C VAL A 1101 19.85 -25.09 14.02
N TYR A 1102 18.75 -24.83 13.30
CA TYR A 1102 17.82 -23.74 13.59
C TYR A 1102 16.44 -24.28 14.03
N THR A 1103 15.66 -23.43 14.66
CA THR A 1103 14.29 -23.75 15.11
C THR A 1103 13.32 -23.98 13.96
N ASN A 1104 13.40 -23.15 12.91
CA ASN A 1104 12.44 -23.07 11.81
C ASN A 1104 13.15 -22.63 10.51
N LEU A 1105 12.42 -22.66 9.39
CA LEU A 1105 12.94 -22.26 8.08
C LEU A 1105 13.39 -20.79 7.98
N SER A 1106 12.98 -19.90 8.89
CA SER A 1106 13.41 -18.49 8.88
C SER A 1106 14.87 -18.31 9.34
N LYS A 1107 15.47 -19.30 10.01
CA LYS A 1107 16.85 -19.29 10.54
C LYS A 1107 17.14 -18.18 11.56
N ASP A 1108 16.12 -17.68 12.26
CA ASP A 1108 16.30 -16.59 13.23
C ASP A 1108 17.05 -17.03 14.49
N THR A 1109 16.75 -18.25 14.98
CA THR A 1109 17.30 -18.76 16.24
C THR A 1109 18.24 -19.93 16.00
N PHE A 1110 19.55 -19.67 16.14
CA PHE A 1110 20.59 -20.71 16.14
C PHE A 1110 20.59 -21.50 17.45
N LEU A 1111 20.64 -22.83 17.34
CA LEU A 1111 20.67 -23.74 18.49
C LEU A 1111 22.07 -24.28 18.75
N ILE A 1112 22.57 -25.12 17.84
CA ILE A 1112 23.83 -25.87 17.96
C ILE A 1112 24.39 -26.24 16.58
N ASP A 1113 25.65 -26.65 16.51
CA ASP A 1113 26.27 -27.27 15.33
C ASP A 1113 26.27 -28.80 15.47
N LEU A 1114 25.75 -29.51 14.47
CA LEU A 1114 25.82 -30.98 14.36
C LEU A 1114 26.84 -31.38 13.29
N LYS A 1115 27.62 -32.43 13.57
CA LYS A 1115 28.65 -32.93 12.63
C LYS A 1115 28.10 -34.08 11.79
N PHE A 1116 28.31 -33.99 10.49
CA PHE A 1116 27.94 -35.01 9.51
C PHE A 1116 29.15 -35.46 8.69
N LYS A 1117 29.14 -36.70 8.21
CA LYS A 1117 30.21 -37.26 7.37
C LYS A 1117 30.06 -36.83 5.91
N CYS A 1118 31.17 -36.51 5.27
CA CYS A 1118 31.30 -36.16 3.86
C CYS A 1118 32.23 -37.14 3.15
N ARG A 1119 32.12 -37.26 1.81
CA ARG A 1119 33.02 -38.11 1.01
C ARG A 1119 34.41 -37.51 0.83
N SER A 1120 34.53 -36.19 0.83
CA SER A 1120 35.79 -35.47 0.66
C SER A 1120 35.77 -34.08 1.29
N THR A 1121 36.94 -33.46 1.48
CA THR A 1121 37.07 -32.08 1.95
C THR A 1121 36.54 -31.01 0.97
N PRO A 1122 36.69 -31.11 -0.37
CA PRO A 1122 36.04 -30.17 -1.28
C PRO A 1122 34.51 -30.29 -1.25
N ASP A 1123 33.96 -31.48 -1.02
CA ASP A 1123 32.50 -31.63 -0.89
C ASP A 1123 31.98 -30.93 0.37
N ALA A 1124 32.71 -30.99 1.49
CA ALA A 1124 32.36 -30.21 2.69
C ALA A 1124 32.28 -28.70 2.41
N SER A 1125 33.21 -28.18 1.59
CA SER A 1125 33.22 -26.76 1.19
C SER A 1125 32.00 -26.40 0.32
N LYS A 1126 31.62 -27.29 -0.59
CA LYS A 1126 30.41 -27.12 -1.41
C LYS A 1126 29.12 -27.16 -0.60
N HIS A 1127 29.02 -28.04 0.40
CA HIS A 1127 27.85 -28.10 1.28
C HIS A 1127 27.67 -26.83 2.10
N ILE A 1128 28.77 -26.19 2.54
CA ILE A 1128 28.74 -24.88 3.20
C ILE A 1128 28.22 -23.81 2.22
N LEU A 1129 28.74 -23.78 0.99
CA LEU A 1129 28.29 -22.83 -0.05
C LEU A 1129 26.82 -23.04 -0.47
N ALA A 1130 26.33 -24.28 -0.44
CA ALA A 1130 24.92 -24.61 -0.66
C ALA A 1130 23.98 -24.07 0.43
N GLY A 1131 24.53 -23.55 1.53
CA GLY A 1131 23.76 -23.03 2.66
C GLY A 1131 23.08 -24.14 3.47
N ALA A 1132 23.70 -25.33 3.52
CA ALA A 1132 23.16 -26.50 4.19
C ALA A 1132 22.91 -26.23 5.68
N ALA A 1133 21.70 -26.55 6.13
CA ALA A 1133 21.27 -26.33 7.52
C ALA A 1133 20.26 -27.40 7.93
N VAL A 1134 20.21 -27.66 9.24
CA VAL A 1134 19.22 -28.56 9.86
C VAL A 1134 18.16 -27.71 10.55
N MET A 1135 16.90 -28.11 10.42
CA MET A 1135 15.74 -27.40 10.99
C MET A 1135 14.96 -28.36 11.89
N LEU A 1136 14.40 -27.83 12.97
CA LEU A 1136 13.49 -28.61 13.82
C LEU A 1136 12.07 -28.63 13.27
N GLU A 1137 11.61 -27.54 12.65
CA GLU A 1137 10.27 -27.40 12.09
C GLU A 1137 10.30 -26.80 10.67
N ALA A 1138 9.31 -27.21 9.86
CA ALA A 1138 9.06 -26.70 8.52
C ALA A 1138 8.19 -25.44 8.54
#